data_AF-A0A6B3RP43-F1
#
_entry.id   AF-A0A6B3RP43-F1
#
_cell.length_a   1.000
_cell.length_b   1.000
_cell.length_c   1.000
_cell.angle_alpha   90.00
_cell.angle_beta   90.00
_cell.angle_gamma   90.00
#
_symmetry.space_group_name_H-M   'P 1'
#
loop_
_entity.id
_entity.type
_entity.pdbx_description
1 polymer ?
#
loop_
_entity_poly.entity_id
_entity_poly.type
_entity_poly.pdbx_seq_one_letter_code
_entity_poly.pdbx_strand_id
1 'polypeptide(L)'
;MALRLHIGLNARRANAESWGDLGYARCLAAAFERIGHDCTLFFRDERPQLSGRDEVVLRIVGPHLDDPVPGVPNLLWIISPPNHAALAHLARYQAVFIASATLAARCSALGQEARFLPQATDPALFNPEARGGYPVDLQVSFVGNLAPRVPRSAVLAAIAQGFDVHIWGQGWEGAVPQRHIRSERLEIDGLAQVYARSAVVLNSHMSNMAELGFMSNRSFDALACGAQVLSDRVQGFADESLSALVQVDAPADVGPALSALLSAQPDRRHIAGLMRSRFSFAARARILADAAQQLLALGMRAEPAFAPRPAHPLRGDVLRLELTDCPETDAPDLAAWLDGLMQQHRLEVTLHLTDPSTTPEGMSVEMAMQRAAFAVLRIGAVMARRSSFAALNVRAAPSEARSGVIHAAMIDHREAQAAALAPDAPATLAVLERVCARARRLLDCADDMLLDLAAPDTLLDPVQARIRLLGNRPFYPHTPEGFSRDRQKRHLRLWPRNSGVRIDRPIGVFLHLYYADLAACFRDRLQALDLPHRLYVSTDSDDKAAQIAAVLPSAKVRVVANRGRDVHGKLCGFADAHAGHDLVLHLHGKKSPHSGGLDQWLDHCLTCLLPSREEVLRIVSLFQSIPDLGMVAPLTFRSVLAAAHWGDNLDIARELVARLPAPCALPADADLEFPVGSMFWARRLVLQPLLGLGLNSGHFPPETGQVDATPAHAIERLFGVLCQASGHRMIRVAPASSTQHKSRQIAARRNEDVRKALQEGQFQQ
;
A
#
# COMPACT_ATOMS: atom_id res chain seq x y z
N MET A 1 9.39 38.76 9.69
CA MET A 1 10.46 37.78 10.03
C MET A 1 10.64 36.87 8.82
N ALA A 2 11.87 36.56 8.41
CA ALA A 2 12.08 35.61 7.31
C ALA A 2 11.76 34.20 7.83
N LEU A 3 10.80 33.52 7.18
CA LEU A 3 10.43 32.14 7.49
C LEU A 3 11.39 31.17 6.79
N ARG A 4 11.56 29.99 7.39
CA ARG A 4 12.13 28.83 6.71
C ARG A 4 11.04 27.78 6.50
N LEU A 5 10.54 27.66 5.27
CA LEU A 5 9.47 26.73 4.92
C LEU A 5 10.03 25.44 4.32
N HIS A 6 9.59 24.32 4.86
CA HIS A 6 9.86 22.99 4.30
C HIS A 6 8.59 22.50 3.60
N ILE A 7 8.61 22.43 2.26
CA ILE A 7 7.45 22.04 1.46
C ILE A 7 7.51 20.54 1.16
N GLY A 8 6.54 19.80 1.69
CA GLY A 8 6.40 18.35 1.50
C GLY A 8 5.52 17.99 0.32
N LEU A 9 5.99 17.05 -0.51
CA LEU A 9 5.32 16.56 -1.72
C LEU A 9 4.73 15.15 -1.54
N ASN A 10 3.78 14.79 -2.41
CA ASN A 10 3.14 13.47 -2.42
C ASN A 10 3.91 12.45 -3.26
N ALA A 11 4.71 12.90 -4.23
CA ALA A 11 5.60 12.05 -5.00
C ALA A 11 6.79 11.54 -4.18
N ARG A 12 7.33 10.38 -4.55
CA ARG A 12 8.63 9.90 -4.02
C ARG A 12 9.74 10.48 -4.86
N ARG A 13 10.93 10.65 -4.27
CA ARG A 13 12.11 11.13 -5.00
C ARG A 13 12.38 10.31 -6.27
N ALA A 14 12.26 8.98 -6.19
CA ALA A 14 12.52 8.08 -7.30
C ALA A 14 11.53 8.23 -8.49
N ASN A 15 10.36 8.83 -8.30
CA ASN A 15 9.35 8.98 -9.35
C ASN A 15 8.78 10.40 -9.49
N ALA A 16 9.39 11.39 -8.86
CA ALA A 16 8.86 12.75 -8.77
C ALA A 16 8.62 13.41 -10.14
N GLU A 17 9.49 13.14 -11.12
CA GLU A 17 9.36 13.65 -12.49
C GLU A 17 8.13 13.12 -13.23
N SER A 18 7.44 12.10 -12.71
CA SER A 18 6.17 11.60 -13.27
C SER A 18 4.93 12.21 -12.60
N TRP A 19 5.11 13.06 -11.60
CA TRP A 19 4.03 13.70 -10.84
C TRP A 19 3.99 15.21 -11.09
N GLY A 20 2.78 15.77 -11.21
CA GLY A 20 2.59 17.21 -11.40
C GLY A 20 2.81 18.05 -10.14
N ASP A 21 2.85 17.44 -8.95
CA ASP A 21 3.04 18.15 -7.68
C ASP A 21 4.45 18.73 -7.52
N LEU A 22 5.47 18.16 -8.18
CA LEU A 22 6.83 18.70 -8.17
C LEU A 22 6.90 20.08 -8.83
N GLY A 23 6.32 20.23 -10.02
CA GLY A 23 6.25 21.53 -10.69
C GLY A 23 5.46 22.56 -9.87
N TYR A 24 4.34 22.13 -9.31
CA TYR A 24 3.49 22.95 -8.44
C TYR A 24 4.23 23.46 -7.19
N ALA A 25 4.96 22.56 -6.50
CA ALA A 25 5.75 22.89 -5.32
C ALA A 25 6.92 23.84 -5.63
N ARG A 26 7.58 23.67 -6.79
CA ARG A 26 8.64 24.59 -7.25
C ARG A 26 8.11 26.00 -7.49
N CYS A 27 6.94 26.12 -8.12
CA CYS A 27 6.30 27.42 -8.35
C CYS A 27 5.92 28.12 -7.02
N LEU A 28 5.42 27.35 -6.04
CA LEU A 28 5.12 27.85 -4.71
C LEU A 28 6.39 28.28 -3.94
N ALA A 29 7.45 27.47 -3.97
CA ALA A 29 8.74 27.82 -3.37
C ALA A 29 9.30 29.13 -3.93
N ALA A 30 9.32 29.26 -5.26
CA ALA A 30 9.75 30.50 -5.93
C ALA A 30 8.86 31.71 -5.57
N ALA A 31 7.58 31.50 -5.22
CA ALA A 31 6.70 32.57 -4.75
C ALA A 31 7.03 33.00 -3.32
N PHE A 32 7.37 32.07 -2.43
CA PHE A 32 7.85 32.38 -1.07
C PHE A 32 9.20 33.10 -1.10
N GLU A 33 10.15 32.66 -1.93
CA GLU A 33 11.46 33.30 -2.08
C GLU A 33 11.34 34.76 -2.54
N ARG A 34 10.44 35.04 -3.47
CA ARG A 34 10.15 36.41 -3.93
C ARG A 34 9.59 37.35 -2.85
N ILE A 35 8.97 36.80 -1.80
CA ILE A 35 8.48 37.59 -0.65
C ILE A 35 9.44 37.52 0.55
N GLY A 36 10.66 37.02 0.36
CA GLY A 36 11.73 37.05 1.37
C GLY A 36 11.70 35.89 2.36
N HIS A 37 11.28 34.70 1.94
CA HIS A 37 11.28 33.47 2.76
C HIS A 37 12.13 32.37 2.13
N ASP A 38 12.83 31.60 2.96
CA ASP A 38 13.64 30.47 2.50
C ASP A 38 12.75 29.23 2.33
N CYS A 39 12.95 28.47 1.25
CA CYS A 39 12.19 27.26 0.98
C CYS A 39 13.09 26.05 0.68
N THR A 40 12.68 24.88 1.17
CA THR A 40 13.25 23.59 0.79
C THR A 40 12.13 22.64 0.40
N LEU A 41 12.44 21.65 -0.43
CA LEU A 41 11.51 20.60 -0.83
C LEU A 41 11.92 19.26 -0.22
N PHE A 42 10.95 18.47 0.22
CA PHE A 42 11.18 17.08 0.64
C PHE A 42 10.05 16.17 0.13
N PHE A 43 10.38 14.91 -0.16
CA PHE A 43 9.47 13.99 -0.83
C PHE A 43 8.70 13.11 0.14
N ARG A 44 7.70 12.38 -0.37
CA ARG A 44 7.00 11.35 0.39
C ARG A 44 8.01 10.36 0.97
N ASP A 45 7.75 9.93 2.20
CA ASP A 45 8.61 9.04 3.01
C ASP A 45 9.92 9.68 3.52
N GLU A 46 10.17 10.97 3.22
CA GLU A 46 11.32 11.73 3.76
C GLU A 46 10.91 12.63 4.95
N ARG A 47 11.91 13.03 5.74
CA ARG A 47 11.76 14.08 6.77
C ARG A 47 12.63 15.29 6.40
N PRO A 48 12.15 16.53 6.63
CA PRO A 48 12.98 17.71 6.43
C PRO A 48 14.08 17.76 7.49
N GLN A 49 15.21 18.36 7.13
CA GLN A 49 16.28 18.65 8.08
C GLN A 49 15.96 19.97 8.80
N LEU A 50 15.69 19.88 10.11
CA LEU A 50 15.34 21.03 10.93
C LEU A 50 16.60 21.65 11.56
N SER A 51 16.65 22.98 11.58
CA SER A 51 17.70 23.81 12.16
C SER A 51 17.33 24.42 13.52
N GLY A 52 16.05 24.36 13.92
CA GLY A 52 15.55 24.77 15.22
C GLY A 52 15.11 26.24 15.32
N ARG A 53 15.05 27.01 14.23
CA ARG A 53 14.69 28.45 14.25
C ARG A 53 13.71 28.83 13.15
N ASP A 54 12.51 29.25 13.56
CA ASP A 54 11.46 29.83 12.70
C ASP A 54 11.09 28.98 11.49
N GLU A 55 11.10 27.67 11.72
CA GLU A 55 10.82 26.66 10.71
C GLU A 55 9.37 26.23 10.75
N VAL A 56 8.80 26.07 9.56
CA VAL A 56 7.41 25.66 9.35
C VAL A 56 7.37 24.62 8.26
N VAL A 57 6.56 23.58 8.44
CA VAL A 57 6.31 22.59 7.39
C VAL A 57 5.00 22.92 6.69
N LEU A 58 5.02 22.92 5.36
CA LEU A 58 3.83 23.00 4.52
C LEU A 58 3.72 21.72 3.70
N ARG A 59 2.66 20.94 3.89
CA ARG A 59 2.41 19.76 3.05
C ARG A 59 1.39 20.05 1.96
N ILE A 60 1.76 19.80 0.72
CA ILE A 60 0.85 19.82 -0.42
C ILE A 60 0.31 18.41 -0.61
N VAL A 61 -1.00 18.25 -0.44
CA VAL A 61 -1.65 16.93 -0.43
C VAL A 61 -2.36 16.63 -1.74
N GLY A 62 -2.01 15.46 -2.28
CA GLY A 62 -2.74 14.74 -3.31
C GLY A 62 -3.36 13.47 -2.73
N PRO A 63 -3.09 12.27 -3.28
CA PRO A 63 -3.75 11.04 -2.86
C PRO A 63 -3.28 10.48 -1.50
N HIS A 64 -2.20 11.01 -0.93
CA HIS A 64 -1.60 10.57 0.31
C HIS A 64 -1.51 11.70 1.34
N LEU A 65 -1.93 11.40 2.57
CA LEU A 65 -1.86 12.30 3.71
C LEU A 65 -0.81 11.77 4.69
N ASP A 66 0.34 12.44 4.73
CA ASP A 66 1.42 12.10 5.68
C ASP A 66 1.09 12.54 7.11
N ASP A 67 1.89 12.09 8.07
CA ASP A 67 1.89 12.68 9.40
C ASP A 67 2.55 14.07 9.42
N PRO A 68 2.10 14.96 10.32
CA PRO A 68 2.80 16.20 10.58
C PRO A 68 4.20 15.93 11.15
N VAL A 69 5.15 16.80 10.81
CA VAL A 69 6.52 16.76 11.33
C VAL A 69 6.51 17.29 12.77
N PRO A 70 6.87 16.48 13.78
CA PRO A 70 6.73 16.87 15.18
C PRO A 70 7.69 18.02 15.54
N GLY A 71 7.30 18.80 16.55
CA GLY A 71 8.14 19.86 17.13
C GLY A 71 8.15 21.19 16.36
N VAL A 72 7.47 21.28 15.21
CA VAL A 72 7.31 22.50 14.42
C VAL A 72 5.85 22.72 14.02
N PRO A 73 5.43 23.95 13.68
CA PRO A 73 4.12 24.19 13.09
C PRO A 73 3.98 23.48 11.73
N ASN A 74 2.84 22.84 11.51
CA ASN A 74 2.52 22.18 10.24
C ASN A 74 1.27 22.81 9.62
N LEU A 75 1.41 23.29 8.39
CA LEU A 75 0.32 23.67 7.51
C LEU A 75 0.03 22.53 6.55
N LEU A 76 -1.24 22.32 6.27
CA LEU A 76 -1.72 21.37 5.28
C LEU A 76 -2.44 22.13 4.16
N TRP A 77 -2.09 21.86 2.91
CA TRP A 77 -2.85 22.35 1.76
C TRP A 77 -3.29 21.17 0.89
N ILE A 78 -4.56 20.81 1.03
CA ILE A 78 -5.20 19.73 0.28
C ILE A 78 -5.64 20.31 -1.07
N ILE A 79 -4.91 19.97 -2.14
CA ILE A 79 -5.20 20.44 -3.51
C ILE A 79 -5.90 19.37 -4.36
N SER A 80 -5.95 18.14 -3.86
CA SER A 80 -6.68 17.00 -4.40
C SER A 80 -7.09 16.10 -3.22
N PRO A 81 -8.23 15.39 -3.28
CA PRO A 81 -8.68 14.56 -2.18
C PRO A 81 -7.66 13.44 -1.89
N PRO A 82 -7.20 13.27 -0.65
CA PRO A 82 -6.46 12.08 -0.25
C PRO A 82 -7.41 10.88 -0.21
N ASN A 83 -6.87 9.67 -0.36
CA ASN A 83 -7.71 8.47 -0.27
C ASN A 83 -8.20 8.21 1.15
N HIS A 84 -7.60 8.87 2.14
CA HIS A 84 -7.99 8.80 3.54
C HIS A 84 -7.59 10.08 4.26
N ALA A 85 -8.50 10.62 5.06
CA ALA A 85 -8.19 11.58 6.10
C ALA A 85 -9.22 11.46 7.22
N ALA A 86 -8.89 10.69 8.27
CA ALA A 86 -9.63 10.78 9.52
C ALA A 86 -9.55 12.22 10.06
N LEU A 87 -10.63 12.73 10.64
CA LEU A 87 -10.62 14.07 11.24
C LEU A 87 -9.55 14.19 12.32
N ALA A 88 -9.35 13.15 13.13
CA ALA A 88 -8.27 13.09 14.11
C ALA A 88 -6.87 13.23 13.48
N HIS A 89 -6.67 12.75 12.24
CA HIS A 89 -5.43 12.99 11.50
C HIS A 89 -5.29 14.47 11.11
N LEU A 90 -6.34 15.07 10.54
CA LEU A 90 -6.34 16.49 10.18
C LEU A 90 -6.12 17.40 11.38
N ALA A 91 -6.68 17.06 12.54
CA ALA A 91 -6.54 17.81 13.78
C ALA A 91 -5.10 17.92 14.29
N ARG A 92 -4.20 17.05 13.82
CA ARG A 92 -2.77 17.10 14.16
C ARG A 92 -2.01 18.19 13.39
N TYR A 93 -2.62 18.77 12.35
CA TYR A 93 -2.08 19.93 11.64
C TYR A 93 -2.55 21.23 12.30
N GLN A 94 -1.65 22.21 12.36
CA GLN A 94 -1.92 23.48 13.06
C GLN A 94 -2.71 24.46 12.20
N ALA A 95 -2.70 24.30 10.87
CA ALA A 95 -3.64 24.97 9.98
C ALA A 95 -3.93 24.09 8.76
N VAL A 96 -5.21 23.99 8.40
CA VAL A 96 -5.68 23.18 7.26
C VAL A 96 -6.31 24.07 6.22
N PHE A 97 -5.81 23.99 5.00
CA PHE A 97 -6.31 24.65 3.81
C PHE A 97 -6.78 23.61 2.81
N ILE A 98 -7.94 23.82 2.18
CA ILE A 98 -8.53 22.88 1.22
C ILE A 98 -8.94 23.63 -0.04
N ALA A 99 -8.58 23.10 -1.21
CA ALA A 99 -8.91 23.68 -2.51
C ALA A 99 -10.36 23.43 -2.97
N SER A 100 -11.20 22.90 -2.08
CA SER A 100 -12.64 22.74 -2.24
C SER A 100 -13.36 23.50 -1.14
N ALA A 101 -14.20 24.46 -1.53
CA ALA A 101 -14.99 25.25 -0.59
C ALA A 101 -16.02 24.38 0.14
N THR A 102 -16.67 23.47 -0.58
CA THR A 102 -17.64 22.51 -0.03
C THR A 102 -17.00 21.61 1.01
N LEU A 103 -15.81 21.07 0.72
CA LEU A 103 -15.13 20.18 1.64
C LEU A 103 -14.58 20.94 2.87
N ALA A 104 -14.06 22.16 2.68
CA ALA A 104 -13.65 23.02 3.81
C ALA A 104 -14.82 23.31 4.76
N ALA A 105 -15.99 23.64 4.21
CA ALA A 105 -17.21 23.85 4.99
C ALA A 105 -17.65 22.58 5.72
N ARG A 106 -17.58 21.42 5.05
CA ARG A 106 -17.90 20.12 5.67
C ARG A 106 -16.94 19.77 6.81
N CYS A 107 -15.63 19.95 6.65
CA CYS A 107 -14.66 19.77 7.73
C CYS A 107 -15.00 20.66 8.94
N SER A 108 -15.29 21.93 8.68
CA SER A 108 -15.64 22.90 9.73
C SER A 108 -16.91 22.52 10.47
N ALA A 109 -17.93 22.03 9.74
CA ALA A 109 -19.17 21.53 10.33
C ALA A 109 -18.97 20.29 11.22
N LEU A 110 -17.90 19.51 10.98
CA LEU A 110 -17.51 18.36 11.78
C LEU A 110 -16.51 18.72 12.89
N GLY A 111 -16.32 20.00 13.18
CA GLY A 111 -15.44 20.48 14.26
C GLY A 111 -13.95 20.57 13.89
N GLN A 112 -13.58 20.32 12.63
CA GLN A 112 -12.22 20.49 12.14
C GLN A 112 -12.08 21.85 11.44
N GLU A 113 -11.35 22.79 12.05
CA GLU A 113 -11.07 24.08 11.39
C GLU A 113 -10.33 23.84 10.07
N ALA A 114 -10.94 24.25 8.96
CA ALA A 114 -10.38 24.16 7.62
C ALA A 114 -10.79 25.39 6.80
N ARG A 115 -9.83 25.98 6.08
CA ARG A 115 -10.04 27.20 5.30
C ARG A 115 -10.02 26.89 3.81
N PHE A 116 -10.94 27.47 3.06
CA PHE A 116 -10.90 27.37 1.60
C PHE A 116 -9.69 28.14 1.05
N LEU A 117 -8.86 27.46 0.27
CA LEU A 117 -7.72 28.04 -0.45
C LEU A 117 -7.61 27.39 -1.83
N PRO A 118 -8.12 28.01 -2.90
CA PRO A 118 -8.12 27.42 -4.23
C PRO A 118 -6.70 27.29 -4.77
N GLN A 119 -6.51 26.39 -5.74
CA GLN A 119 -5.23 26.19 -6.44
C GLN A 119 -4.71 27.48 -7.08
N ALA A 120 -3.48 27.42 -7.59
CA ALA A 120 -2.78 28.59 -8.09
C ALA A 120 -1.97 28.31 -9.35
N THR A 121 -1.77 29.38 -10.12
CA THR A 121 -0.94 29.42 -11.32
C THR A 121 0.30 30.28 -11.06
N ASP A 122 1.38 30.04 -11.80
CA ASP A 122 2.54 30.96 -11.84
C ASP A 122 2.43 31.90 -13.06
N PRO A 123 2.09 33.19 -12.86
CA PRO A 123 1.94 34.13 -13.97
C PRO A 123 3.26 34.50 -14.67
N ALA A 124 4.41 34.08 -14.14
CA ALA A 124 5.70 34.22 -14.83
C ALA A 124 5.86 33.15 -15.92
N LEU A 125 5.33 31.95 -15.70
CA LEU A 125 5.37 30.83 -16.65
C LEU A 125 4.11 30.79 -17.52
N PHE A 126 2.94 30.76 -16.88
CA PHE A 126 1.64 30.70 -17.54
C PHE A 126 1.11 32.11 -17.75
N ASN A 127 1.32 32.61 -18.97
CA ASN A 127 0.84 33.91 -19.40
C ASN A 127 0.61 33.91 -20.93
N PRO A 128 -0.08 34.93 -21.49
CA PRO A 128 -0.33 34.98 -22.92
C PRO A 128 0.93 35.10 -23.79
N GLU A 129 2.05 35.58 -23.25
CA GLU A 129 3.31 35.77 -23.97
C GLU A 129 4.10 34.46 -24.09
N ALA A 130 3.79 33.45 -23.27
CA ALA A 130 4.39 32.10 -23.34
C ALA A 130 4.22 31.42 -24.71
N ARG A 131 3.29 31.91 -25.54
CA ARG A 131 3.17 31.50 -26.94
C ARG A 131 4.39 31.87 -27.80
N GLY A 132 5.34 32.68 -27.33
CA GLY A 132 6.61 32.93 -28.02
C GLY A 132 6.46 33.50 -29.43
N GLY A 133 5.42 34.29 -29.69
CA GLY A 133 5.12 34.86 -31.01
C GLY A 133 4.24 34.00 -31.93
N TYR A 134 3.93 32.75 -31.57
CA TYR A 134 2.96 31.94 -32.30
C TYR A 134 1.53 32.52 -32.19
N PRO A 135 0.70 32.39 -33.25
CA PRO A 135 -0.72 32.76 -33.17
C PRO A 135 -1.49 31.83 -32.24
N VAL A 136 -2.73 32.21 -31.89
CA VAL A 136 -3.68 31.30 -31.25
C VAL A 136 -4.24 30.39 -32.35
N ASP A 137 -3.56 29.28 -32.59
CA ASP A 137 -3.82 28.35 -33.69
C ASP A 137 -4.41 27.00 -33.23
N LEU A 138 -4.41 26.73 -31.93
CA LEU A 138 -5.01 25.53 -31.36
C LEU A 138 -6.46 25.86 -30.98
N GLN A 139 -7.42 25.41 -31.79
CA GLN A 139 -8.84 25.65 -31.50
C GLN A 139 -9.25 24.98 -30.17
N VAL A 140 -8.96 23.68 -30.03
CA VAL A 140 -9.30 22.89 -28.85
C VAL A 140 -8.12 22.02 -28.43
N SER A 141 -7.70 22.12 -27.18
CA SER A 141 -6.61 21.31 -26.63
C SER A 141 -7.01 20.58 -25.35
N PHE A 142 -6.35 19.46 -25.08
CA PHE A 142 -6.44 18.74 -23.81
C PHE A 142 -5.06 18.20 -23.42
N VAL A 143 -4.67 18.39 -22.15
CA VAL A 143 -3.44 17.82 -21.61
C VAL A 143 -3.78 16.94 -20.40
N GLY A 144 -3.59 15.63 -20.54
CA GLY A 144 -3.82 14.64 -19.50
C GLY A 144 -3.92 13.21 -20.01
N ASN A 145 -3.68 12.25 -19.11
CA ASN A 145 -3.75 10.82 -19.44
C ASN A 145 -5.19 10.31 -19.43
N LEU A 146 -5.45 9.30 -20.27
CA LEU A 146 -6.64 8.45 -20.19
C LEU A 146 -6.32 7.25 -19.28
N ALA A 147 -7.22 6.98 -18.33
CA ALA A 147 -7.08 5.85 -17.41
C ALA A 147 -8.47 5.33 -17.01
N PRO A 148 -8.65 4.05 -16.63
CA PRO A 148 -9.96 3.52 -16.25
C PRO A 148 -10.67 4.33 -15.15
N ARG A 149 -9.90 4.85 -14.19
CA ARG A 149 -10.41 5.71 -13.10
C ARG A 149 -10.81 7.13 -13.52
N VAL A 150 -10.50 7.54 -14.75
CA VAL A 150 -10.86 8.85 -15.29
C VAL A 150 -11.35 8.70 -16.73
N PRO A 151 -12.67 8.58 -16.95
CA PRO A 151 -13.22 8.24 -18.27
C PRO A 151 -13.09 9.36 -19.31
N ARG A 152 -12.69 10.59 -18.92
CA ARG A 152 -12.47 11.75 -19.82
C ARG A 152 -13.66 12.02 -20.75
N SER A 153 -14.88 11.91 -20.22
CA SER A 153 -16.13 11.97 -20.99
C SER A 153 -16.25 13.22 -21.86
N ALA A 154 -15.88 14.41 -21.35
CA ALA A 154 -15.93 15.66 -22.12
C ALA A 154 -15.00 15.65 -23.36
N VAL A 155 -13.82 15.05 -23.25
CA VAL A 155 -12.86 14.95 -24.37
C VAL A 155 -13.39 14.00 -25.44
N LEU A 156 -13.87 12.83 -25.03
CA LEU A 156 -14.45 11.84 -25.93
C LEU A 156 -15.71 12.38 -26.62
N ALA A 157 -16.54 13.12 -25.88
CA ALA A 157 -17.75 13.75 -26.42
C ALA A 157 -17.44 14.83 -27.47
N ALA A 158 -16.44 15.68 -27.23
CA ALA A 158 -16.00 16.68 -28.20
C ALA A 158 -15.55 16.03 -29.51
N ILE A 159 -14.73 14.96 -29.44
CA ILE A 159 -14.27 14.23 -30.63
C ILE A 159 -15.44 13.56 -31.35
N ALA A 160 -16.34 12.91 -30.61
CA ALA A 160 -17.52 12.26 -31.18
C ALA A 160 -18.48 13.26 -31.88
N GLN A 161 -18.51 14.50 -31.42
CA GLN A 161 -19.31 15.59 -32.01
C GLN A 161 -18.57 16.34 -33.14
N GLY A 162 -17.40 15.87 -33.56
CA GLY A 162 -16.70 16.34 -34.76
C GLY A 162 -15.64 17.43 -34.53
N PHE A 163 -15.31 17.76 -33.28
CA PHE A 163 -14.26 18.75 -33.00
C PHE A 163 -12.85 18.15 -33.13
N ASP A 164 -11.92 18.93 -33.69
CA ASP A 164 -10.51 18.57 -33.73
C ASP A 164 -9.81 18.92 -32.41
N VAL A 165 -9.79 17.95 -31.49
CA VAL A 165 -9.12 18.11 -30.18
C VAL A 165 -7.67 17.66 -30.28
N HIS A 166 -6.73 18.54 -29.91
CA HIS A 166 -5.31 18.22 -29.81
C HIS A 166 -4.98 17.70 -28.41
N ILE A 167 -4.50 16.47 -28.30
CA ILE A 167 -4.30 15.75 -27.04
C ILE A 167 -2.81 15.52 -26.76
N TRP A 168 -2.39 15.83 -25.54
CA TRP A 168 -1.11 15.45 -24.96
C TRP A 168 -1.31 14.59 -23.72
N GLY A 169 -0.78 13.36 -23.73
CA GLY A 169 -0.89 12.42 -22.60
C GLY A 169 -0.89 10.96 -23.04
N GLN A 170 -0.75 10.06 -22.08
CA GLN A 170 -0.67 8.62 -22.29
C GLN A 170 -2.04 7.93 -22.26
N GLY A 171 -2.14 6.77 -22.93
CA GLY A 171 -3.29 5.85 -22.84
C GLY A 171 -4.42 6.15 -23.81
N TRP A 172 -4.19 7.04 -24.78
CA TRP A 172 -5.19 7.44 -25.78
C TRP A 172 -5.16 6.57 -27.04
N GLU A 173 -4.08 5.82 -27.25
CA GLU A 173 -3.91 4.90 -28.37
C GLU A 173 -5.03 3.86 -28.41
N GLY A 174 -5.75 3.81 -29.54
CA GLY A 174 -6.91 2.93 -29.71
C GLY A 174 -8.21 3.42 -29.07
N ALA A 175 -8.17 4.44 -28.21
CA ALA A 175 -9.37 5.07 -27.65
C ALA A 175 -9.90 6.23 -28.53
N VAL A 176 -9.00 6.92 -29.24
CA VAL A 176 -9.34 8.01 -30.18
C VAL A 176 -8.54 7.88 -31.49
N PRO A 177 -8.99 8.49 -32.60
CA PRO A 177 -8.21 8.50 -33.85
C PRO A 177 -6.83 9.13 -33.67
N GLN A 178 -5.78 8.53 -34.24
CA GLN A 178 -4.37 8.94 -34.06
C GLN A 178 -4.12 10.42 -34.36
N ARG A 179 -4.87 11.03 -35.29
CA ARG A 179 -4.75 12.44 -35.65
C ARG A 179 -4.99 13.42 -34.49
N HIS A 180 -5.69 13.00 -33.42
CA HIS A 180 -5.92 13.83 -32.23
C HIS A 180 -4.74 13.79 -31.25
N ILE A 181 -3.90 12.76 -31.32
CA ILE A 181 -2.78 12.55 -30.39
C ILE A 181 -1.55 13.31 -30.90
N ARG A 182 -0.93 14.12 -30.04
CA ARG A 182 0.25 14.96 -30.38
C ARG A 182 1.54 14.41 -29.78
N SER A 183 1.59 14.21 -28.47
CA SER A 183 2.69 13.52 -27.79
C SER A 183 2.24 12.93 -26.44
N GLU A 184 3.05 12.05 -25.87
CA GLU A 184 2.76 11.40 -24.58
C GLU A 184 3.08 12.27 -23.36
N ARG A 185 3.99 13.24 -23.50
CA ARG A 185 4.50 14.06 -22.39
C ARG A 185 4.82 15.48 -22.85
N LEU A 186 4.60 16.44 -21.94
CA LEU A 186 5.00 17.83 -22.07
C LEU A 186 5.78 18.24 -20.82
N GLU A 187 6.90 18.94 -21.03
CA GLU A 187 7.56 19.69 -19.98
C GLU A 187 6.83 21.02 -19.72
N ILE A 188 7.07 21.63 -18.56
CA ILE A 188 6.26 22.77 -18.07
C ILE A 188 6.22 23.97 -19.03
N ASP A 189 7.31 24.28 -19.72
CA ASP A 189 7.36 25.38 -20.71
C ASP A 189 6.53 25.05 -21.95
N GLY A 190 6.58 23.79 -22.39
CA GLY A 190 5.75 23.28 -23.48
C GLY A 190 4.27 23.31 -23.14
N LEU A 191 3.93 23.02 -21.88
CA LEU A 191 2.56 23.14 -21.36
C LEU A 191 2.05 24.58 -21.42
N ALA A 192 2.84 25.53 -20.92
CA ALA A 192 2.49 26.95 -20.96
C ALA A 192 2.31 27.46 -22.40
N GLN A 193 3.18 27.05 -23.32
CA GLN A 193 3.06 27.39 -24.74
C GLN A 193 1.78 26.82 -25.37
N VAL A 194 1.45 25.55 -25.10
CA VAL A 194 0.21 24.93 -25.61
C VAL A 194 -1.01 25.69 -25.11
N TYR A 195 -1.10 26.01 -23.82
CA TYR A 195 -2.21 26.78 -23.28
C TYR A 195 -2.27 28.20 -23.86
N ALA A 196 -1.15 28.89 -24.02
CA ALA A 196 -1.11 30.24 -24.60
C ALA A 196 -1.49 30.29 -26.09
N ARG A 197 -1.32 29.18 -26.82
CA ARG A 197 -1.76 29.00 -28.21
C ARG A 197 -3.21 28.48 -28.34
N SER A 198 -3.83 28.07 -27.25
CA SER A 198 -5.17 27.50 -27.24
C SER A 198 -6.27 28.56 -27.18
N ALA A 199 -7.30 28.42 -28.01
CA ALA A 199 -8.55 29.17 -27.91
C ALA A 199 -9.39 28.62 -26.76
N VAL A 200 -9.62 27.30 -26.74
CA VAL A 200 -10.29 26.57 -25.66
C VAL A 200 -9.43 25.40 -25.17
N VAL A 201 -9.29 25.28 -23.85
CA VAL A 201 -8.67 24.12 -23.19
C VAL A 201 -9.79 23.30 -22.55
N LEU A 202 -9.87 22.01 -22.88
CA LEU A 202 -10.76 21.09 -22.19
C LEU A 202 -10.18 20.73 -20.82
N ASN A 203 -11.05 20.68 -19.81
CA ASN A 203 -10.73 20.23 -18.47
C ASN A 203 -11.61 19.05 -18.08
N SER A 204 -11.00 18.09 -17.37
CA SER A 204 -11.68 16.88 -16.92
C SER A 204 -11.05 16.40 -15.62
N HIS A 205 -11.88 15.93 -14.70
CA HIS A 205 -11.49 15.50 -13.37
C HIS A 205 -11.65 13.99 -13.17
N MET A 206 -11.03 13.45 -12.12
CA MET A 206 -11.50 12.19 -11.53
C MET A 206 -12.89 12.44 -10.94
N SER A 207 -13.82 11.49 -11.02
CA SER A 207 -15.20 11.71 -10.56
C SER A 207 -15.26 12.20 -9.11
N ASN A 208 -14.49 11.57 -8.21
CA ASN A 208 -14.40 11.97 -6.82
C ASN A 208 -13.84 13.39 -6.62
N MET A 209 -12.93 13.87 -7.47
CA MET A 209 -12.46 15.26 -7.41
C MET A 209 -13.58 16.24 -7.74
N ALA A 210 -14.35 15.96 -8.80
CA ALA A 210 -15.46 16.80 -9.23
C ALA A 210 -16.58 16.82 -8.17
N GLU A 211 -16.96 15.66 -7.66
CA GLU A 211 -17.97 15.49 -6.59
C GLU A 211 -17.55 16.18 -5.29
N LEU A 212 -16.26 16.11 -4.94
CA LEU A 212 -15.73 16.77 -3.75
C LEU A 212 -15.39 18.24 -3.95
N GLY A 213 -15.64 18.82 -5.14
CA GLY A 213 -15.48 20.24 -5.40
C GLY A 213 -14.05 20.72 -5.65
N PHE A 214 -13.15 19.84 -6.09
CA PHE A 214 -11.77 20.18 -6.44
C PHE A 214 -11.63 20.52 -7.92
N MET A 215 -11.58 21.81 -8.25
CA MET A 215 -11.17 22.28 -9.57
C MET A 215 -9.68 22.00 -9.78
N SER A 216 -9.33 21.30 -10.85
CA SER A 216 -7.95 20.92 -11.16
C SER A 216 -7.11 22.12 -11.60
N ASN A 217 -5.78 22.04 -11.38
CA ASN A 217 -4.89 23.15 -11.71
C ASN A 217 -4.90 23.57 -13.19
N ARG A 218 -5.28 22.66 -14.09
CA ARG A 218 -5.38 22.91 -15.52
C ARG A 218 -6.20 24.14 -15.85
N SER A 219 -7.32 24.34 -15.16
CA SER A 219 -8.16 25.52 -15.37
C SER A 219 -7.42 26.80 -15.01
N PHE A 220 -6.65 26.79 -13.92
CA PHE A 220 -5.94 27.97 -13.45
C PHE A 220 -4.81 28.35 -14.42
N ASP A 221 -3.99 27.38 -14.83
CA ASP A 221 -2.88 27.60 -15.76
C ASP A 221 -3.38 28.03 -17.14
N ALA A 222 -4.43 27.39 -17.67
CA ALA A 222 -5.02 27.73 -18.97
C ALA A 222 -5.61 29.15 -19.01
N LEU A 223 -6.37 29.53 -17.99
CA LEU A 223 -6.90 30.88 -17.84
C LEU A 223 -5.77 31.91 -17.69
N ALA A 224 -4.68 31.58 -16.98
CA ALA A 224 -3.53 32.47 -16.85
C ALA A 224 -2.85 32.74 -18.20
N CYS A 225 -2.84 31.75 -19.10
CA CYS A 225 -2.43 31.88 -20.49
C CYS A 225 -3.44 32.62 -21.39
N GLY A 226 -4.57 33.05 -20.83
CA GLY A 226 -5.64 33.77 -21.51
C GLY A 226 -6.53 32.90 -22.39
N ALA A 227 -6.46 31.56 -22.25
CA ALA A 227 -7.39 30.66 -22.93
C ALA A 227 -8.74 30.62 -22.21
N GLN A 228 -9.79 30.21 -22.93
CA GLN A 228 -11.05 29.81 -22.29
C GLN A 228 -10.96 28.33 -21.88
N VAL A 229 -11.78 27.93 -20.91
CA VAL A 229 -11.79 26.56 -20.39
C VAL A 229 -13.21 26.00 -20.45
N LEU A 230 -13.35 24.79 -20.99
CA LEU A 230 -14.56 23.98 -20.91
C LEU A 230 -14.30 22.80 -19.98
N SER A 231 -15.00 22.74 -18.85
CA SER A 231 -14.82 21.72 -17.81
C SER A 231 -16.07 20.87 -17.66
N ASP A 232 -15.91 19.62 -17.21
CA ASP A 232 -16.97 18.91 -16.49
C ASP A 232 -17.39 19.68 -15.23
N ARG A 233 -18.64 19.49 -14.80
CA ARG A 233 -19.20 20.09 -13.59
C ARG A 233 -18.40 19.69 -12.36
N VAL A 234 -17.96 20.68 -11.60
CA VAL A 234 -17.33 20.53 -10.28
C VAL A 234 -18.30 21.05 -9.21
N GLN A 235 -18.67 20.19 -8.27
CA GLN A 235 -19.66 20.49 -7.24
C GLN A 235 -19.20 21.65 -6.35
N GLY A 236 -20.08 22.64 -6.15
CA GLY A 236 -19.78 23.80 -5.31
C GLY A 236 -18.69 24.74 -5.83
N PHE A 237 -18.18 24.52 -7.05
CA PHE A 237 -17.24 25.44 -7.68
C PHE A 237 -17.99 26.38 -8.64
N ALA A 238 -18.28 27.59 -8.18
CA ALA A 238 -18.82 28.68 -8.97
C ALA A 238 -18.11 29.98 -8.59
N ASP A 239 -17.43 30.60 -9.55
CA ASP A 239 -16.86 31.94 -9.41
C ASP A 239 -17.29 32.78 -10.61
N GLU A 240 -18.24 33.69 -10.38
CA GLU A 240 -18.83 34.54 -11.42
C GLU A 240 -17.79 35.41 -12.14
N SER A 241 -16.65 35.68 -11.51
CA SER A 241 -15.57 36.43 -12.15
C SER A 241 -14.82 35.62 -13.20
N LEU A 242 -14.86 34.28 -13.14
CA LEU A 242 -14.23 33.38 -14.09
C LEU A 242 -15.16 33.09 -15.27
N SER A 243 -15.65 34.12 -15.95
CA SER A 243 -16.59 33.99 -17.08
C SER A 243 -16.02 33.19 -18.26
N ALA A 244 -14.69 33.09 -18.38
CA ALA A 244 -14.00 32.28 -19.36
C ALA A 244 -13.89 30.77 -18.99
N LEU A 245 -14.43 30.36 -17.84
CA LEU A 245 -14.56 28.97 -17.40
C LEU A 245 -16.03 28.55 -17.49
N VAL A 246 -16.34 27.72 -18.48
CA VAL A 246 -17.67 27.15 -18.68
C VAL A 246 -17.68 25.69 -18.20
N GLN A 247 -18.72 25.32 -17.46
CA GLN A 247 -18.92 23.96 -16.95
C GLN A 247 -20.14 23.32 -17.59
N VAL A 248 -20.04 22.04 -17.93
CA VAL A 248 -21.12 21.22 -18.50
C VAL A 248 -21.45 20.02 -17.62
N ASP A 249 -22.72 19.66 -17.57
CA ASP A 249 -23.23 18.56 -16.75
C ASP A 249 -23.29 17.24 -17.53
N ALA A 250 -23.61 17.30 -18.84
CA ALA A 250 -23.71 16.10 -19.68
C ALA A 250 -22.76 16.16 -20.90
N PRO A 251 -22.31 14.99 -21.40
CA PRO A 251 -21.57 14.88 -22.66
C PRO A 251 -22.26 15.56 -23.86
N ALA A 252 -23.59 15.58 -23.88
CA ALA A 252 -24.38 16.21 -24.95
C ALA A 252 -24.22 17.74 -25.01
N ASP A 253 -23.89 18.37 -23.89
CA ASP A 253 -23.77 19.83 -23.79
C ASP A 253 -22.38 20.34 -24.24
N VAL A 254 -21.42 19.43 -24.42
CA VAL A 254 -20.04 19.75 -24.79
C VAL A 254 -19.97 20.49 -26.11
N GLY A 255 -20.64 20.00 -27.16
CA GLY A 255 -20.60 20.62 -28.49
C GLY A 255 -21.18 22.04 -28.51
N PRO A 256 -22.42 22.27 -28.05
CA PRO A 256 -22.99 23.60 -27.96
C PRO A 256 -22.13 24.59 -27.17
N ALA A 257 -21.61 24.18 -26.01
CA ALA A 257 -20.73 25.01 -25.20
C ALA A 257 -19.41 25.33 -25.90
N LEU A 258 -18.79 24.34 -26.56
CA LEU A 258 -17.54 24.50 -27.27
C LEU A 258 -17.70 25.41 -28.50
N SER A 259 -18.78 25.26 -29.27
CA SER A 259 -19.10 26.16 -30.39
C SER A 259 -19.29 27.60 -29.93
N ALA A 260 -19.97 27.83 -28.81
CA ALA A 260 -20.16 29.16 -28.23
C ALA A 260 -18.82 29.77 -27.81
N LEU A 261 -17.96 29.01 -27.12
CA LEU A 261 -16.64 29.46 -26.71
C LEU A 261 -15.71 29.76 -27.90
N LEU A 262 -15.71 28.93 -28.95
CA LEU A 262 -14.90 29.16 -30.15
C LEU A 262 -15.37 30.36 -30.96
N SER A 263 -16.65 30.69 -30.88
CA SER A 263 -17.22 31.89 -31.51
C SER A 263 -16.98 33.15 -30.68
N ALA A 264 -16.72 33.01 -29.38
CA ALA A 264 -16.40 34.12 -28.50
C ALA A 264 -15.01 34.69 -28.80
N GLN A 265 -14.89 36.02 -28.74
CA GLN A 265 -13.60 36.72 -28.83
C GLN A 265 -13.26 37.36 -27.47
N PRO A 266 -12.80 36.56 -26.50
CA PRO A 266 -12.53 37.07 -25.16
C PRO A 266 -11.31 37.99 -25.13
N ASP A 267 -11.30 38.96 -24.21
CA ASP A 267 -10.08 39.68 -23.86
C ASP A 267 -9.15 38.77 -23.06
N ARG A 268 -8.22 38.12 -23.76
CA ARG A 268 -7.22 37.22 -23.18
C ARG A 268 -6.35 37.89 -22.11
N ARG A 269 -6.06 39.19 -22.25
CA ARG A 269 -5.26 39.94 -21.27
C ARG A 269 -6.05 40.17 -20.00
N HIS A 270 -7.36 40.44 -20.12
CA HIS A 270 -8.25 40.55 -18.97
C HIS A 270 -8.32 39.24 -18.19
N ILE A 271 -8.54 38.10 -18.86
CA ILE A 271 -8.55 36.77 -18.21
C ILE A 271 -7.23 36.54 -17.46
N ALA A 272 -6.10 36.71 -18.14
CA ALA A 272 -4.77 36.51 -17.54
C ALA A 272 -4.50 37.47 -16.35
N GLY A 273 -4.96 38.73 -16.44
CA GLY A 273 -4.83 39.74 -15.39
C GLY A 273 -5.62 39.38 -14.13
N LEU A 274 -6.83 38.82 -14.29
CA LEU A 274 -7.63 38.30 -13.19
C LEU A 274 -6.93 37.14 -12.49
N MET A 275 -6.40 36.18 -13.26
CA MET A 275 -5.66 35.04 -12.72
C MET A 275 -4.40 35.47 -11.96
N ARG A 276 -3.65 36.44 -12.50
CA ARG A 276 -2.46 36.99 -11.86
C ARG A 276 -2.76 37.65 -10.52
N SER A 277 -3.84 38.42 -10.43
CA SER A 277 -4.20 39.17 -9.22
C SER A 277 -4.83 38.30 -8.13
N ARG A 278 -5.65 37.31 -8.48
CA ARG A 278 -6.44 36.52 -7.51
C ARG A 278 -5.98 35.07 -7.31
N PHE A 279 -5.37 34.46 -8.32
CA PHE A 279 -5.05 33.02 -8.34
C PHE A 279 -3.56 32.73 -8.55
N SER A 280 -2.68 33.70 -8.28
CA SER A 280 -1.24 33.49 -8.37
C SER A 280 -0.67 32.77 -7.15
N PHE A 281 0.42 32.02 -7.34
CA PHE A 281 1.19 31.48 -6.21
C PHE A 281 1.67 32.57 -5.26
N ALA A 282 1.97 33.78 -5.75
CA ALA A 282 2.32 34.92 -4.89
C ALA A 282 1.20 35.30 -3.92
N ALA A 283 -0.07 35.26 -4.37
CA ALA A 283 -1.21 35.51 -3.50
C ALA A 283 -1.38 34.41 -2.45
N ARG A 284 -1.18 33.14 -2.82
CA ARG A 284 -1.24 32.00 -1.88
C ARG A 284 -0.09 31.99 -0.88
N ALA A 285 1.12 32.27 -1.34
CA ALA A 285 2.31 32.34 -0.50
C ALA A 285 2.15 33.36 0.62
N ARG A 286 1.54 34.53 0.37
CA ARG A 286 1.25 35.51 1.43
C ARG A 286 0.30 34.95 2.49
N ILE A 287 -0.84 34.37 2.07
CA ILE A 287 -1.82 33.78 3.00
C ILE A 287 -1.17 32.68 3.87
N LEU A 288 -0.38 31.81 3.25
CA LEU A 288 0.31 30.72 3.93
C LEU A 288 1.43 31.22 4.85
N ALA A 289 2.18 32.25 4.43
CA ALA A 289 3.22 32.88 5.25
C ALA A 289 2.63 33.58 6.47
N ASP A 290 1.51 34.29 6.31
CA ASP A 290 0.82 34.96 7.42
C ASP A 290 0.33 33.93 8.45
N ALA A 291 -0.27 32.83 7.99
CA ALA A 291 -0.67 31.72 8.86
C ALA A 291 0.55 31.09 9.56
N ALA A 292 1.65 30.84 8.84
CA ALA A 292 2.88 30.30 9.40
C ALA A 292 3.48 31.19 10.50
N GLN A 293 3.51 32.51 10.28
CA GLN A 293 3.98 33.49 11.27
C GLN A 293 3.09 33.51 12.52
N GLN A 294 1.77 33.46 12.35
CA GLN A 294 0.82 33.39 13.47
C GLN A 294 1.05 32.13 14.31
N LEU A 295 1.23 30.96 13.68
CA LEU A 295 1.47 29.71 14.40
C LEU A 295 2.80 29.73 15.18
N LEU A 296 3.86 30.30 14.60
CA LEU A 296 5.13 30.50 15.30
C LEU A 296 4.96 31.44 16.51
N ALA A 297 4.25 32.55 16.34
CA ALA A 297 4.00 33.51 17.42
C ALA A 297 3.20 32.90 18.58
N LEU A 298 2.26 31.99 18.28
CA LEU A 298 1.47 31.26 19.27
C LEU A 298 2.20 30.04 19.87
N GLY A 299 3.38 29.68 19.36
CA GLY A 299 4.11 28.49 19.79
C GLY A 299 3.41 27.17 19.44
N MET A 300 2.48 27.18 18.48
CA MET A 300 1.72 26.00 18.09
C MET A 300 2.59 25.02 17.31
N ARG A 301 2.76 23.79 17.81
CA ARG A 301 3.63 22.77 17.22
C ARG A 301 2.91 21.43 17.17
N ALA A 302 3.23 20.63 16.18
CA ALA A 302 2.71 19.27 16.11
C ALA A 302 3.33 18.40 17.21
N GLU A 303 2.48 17.73 17.98
CA GLU A 303 2.90 16.82 19.03
C GLU A 303 3.37 15.46 18.44
N PRO A 304 4.56 14.97 18.83
CA PRO A 304 4.98 13.63 18.46
C PRO A 304 4.06 12.58 19.10
N ALA A 305 3.98 11.40 18.49
CA ALA A 305 3.24 10.29 19.10
C ALA A 305 3.91 9.77 20.38
N PHE A 306 5.22 10.00 20.52
CA PHE A 306 6.01 9.69 21.70
C PHE A 306 7.17 10.67 21.81
N ALA A 307 7.38 11.21 23.01
CA ALA A 307 8.58 11.97 23.36
C ALA A 307 8.88 11.80 24.86
N PRO A 308 10.15 11.61 25.26
CA PRO A 308 10.55 11.65 26.66
C PRO A 308 10.18 12.98 27.29
N ARG A 309 9.59 12.93 28.48
CA ARG A 309 9.26 14.10 29.30
C ARG A 309 10.45 14.46 30.19
N PRO A 310 10.68 15.76 30.44
CA PRO A 310 11.66 16.19 31.43
C PRO A 310 11.30 15.67 32.82
N ALA A 311 12.29 15.48 33.68
CA ALA A 311 12.07 15.04 35.04
C ALA A 311 11.27 16.09 35.83
N HIS A 312 10.14 15.68 36.39
CA HIS A 312 9.41 16.48 37.38
C HIS A 312 10.01 16.29 38.78
N PRO A 313 10.08 17.34 39.61
CA PRO A 313 10.51 17.21 41.00
C PRO A 313 9.59 16.25 41.76
N LEU A 314 10.18 15.23 42.38
CA LEU A 314 9.47 14.28 43.23
C LEU A 314 8.94 14.99 44.49
N ARG A 315 7.61 15.14 44.60
CA ARG A 315 6.93 15.80 45.73
C ARG A 315 5.79 14.93 46.26
N GLY A 316 5.47 15.09 47.55
CA GLY A 316 4.39 14.36 48.22
C GLY A 316 4.74 12.92 48.61
N ASP A 317 3.72 12.21 49.07
CA ASP A 317 3.84 10.82 49.54
C ASP A 317 4.09 9.85 48.38
N VAL A 318 4.67 8.69 48.71
CA VAL A 318 4.91 7.62 47.74
C VAL A 318 3.59 6.89 47.44
N LEU A 319 3.19 6.88 46.17
CA LEU A 319 2.06 6.12 45.67
C LEU A 319 2.57 4.98 44.78
N ARG A 320 2.20 3.75 45.14
CA ARG A 320 2.54 2.54 44.35
C ARG A 320 1.42 2.25 43.36
N LEU A 321 1.79 2.11 42.10
CA LEU A 321 0.86 1.86 41.01
C LEU A 321 1.21 0.55 40.30
N GLU A 322 0.22 -0.31 40.16
CA GLU A 322 0.30 -1.53 39.36
C GLU A 322 -0.47 -1.30 38.06
N LEU A 323 0.24 -1.24 36.94
CA LEU A 323 -0.31 -0.93 35.63
C LEU A 323 -0.14 -2.13 34.71
N THR A 324 -1.04 -2.28 33.75
CA THR A 324 -0.85 -3.19 32.62
C THR A 324 -0.81 -2.42 31.31
N ASP A 325 0.00 -2.91 30.37
CA ASP A 325 0.05 -2.37 29.01
C ASP A 325 -1.29 -2.54 28.30
N CYS A 326 -2.05 -3.62 28.54
CA CYS A 326 -3.36 -3.81 27.93
C CYS A 326 -4.45 -4.29 28.91
N PRO A 327 -5.18 -3.35 29.54
CA PRO A 327 -6.25 -3.65 30.50
C PRO A 327 -7.46 -4.32 29.83
N GLU A 328 -8.25 -5.05 30.63
CA GLU A 328 -9.47 -5.74 30.20
C GLU A 328 -10.69 -4.83 30.07
N THR A 329 -10.68 -3.68 30.74
CA THR A 329 -11.75 -2.67 30.74
C THR A 329 -11.27 -1.36 30.10
N ASP A 330 -12.23 -0.51 29.70
CA ASP A 330 -11.94 0.83 29.21
C ASP A 330 -11.15 1.59 30.26
N ALA A 331 -9.89 1.89 29.93
CA ALA A 331 -9.00 2.62 30.78
C ALA A 331 -8.99 4.10 30.36
N PRO A 332 -8.91 5.03 31.33
CA PRO A 332 -8.78 6.45 31.04
C PRO A 332 -7.48 6.71 30.27
N ASP A 333 -7.35 7.92 29.72
CA ASP A 333 -6.09 8.40 29.17
C ASP A 333 -4.97 8.28 30.22
N LEU A 334 -4.13 7.27 30.04
CA LEU A 334 -3.07 6.91 30.99
C LEU A 334 -2.06 8.04 31.12
N ALA A 335 -1.80 8.78 30.03
CA ALA A 335 -0.87 9.88 30.03
C ALA A 335 -1.37 11.02 30.94
N ALA A 336 -2.61 11.47 30.72
CA ALA A 336 -3.22 12.54 31.51
C ALA A 336 -3.38 12.15 32.99
N TRP A 337 -3.77 10.89 33.26
CA TRP A 337 -3.93 10.40 34.62
C TRP A 337 -2.61 10.34 35.40
N LEU A 338 -1.52 9.85 34.77
CA LEU A 338 -0.19 9.86 35.38
C LEU A 338 0.31 11.29 35.64
N ASP A 339 0.09 12.21 34.70
CA ASP A 339 0.48 13.62 34.86
C ASP A 339 -0.22 14.26 36.06
N GLY A 340 -1.52 13.99 36.26
CA GLY A 340 -2.26 14.47 37.42
C GLY A 340 -1.73 13.93 38.75
N LEU A 341 -1.43 12.63 38.82
CA LEU A 341 -0.88 11.99 40.02
C LEU A 341 0.54 12.50 40.35
N MET A 342 1.37 12.73 39.34
CA MET A 342 2.74 13.24 39.50
C MET A 342 2.80 14.66 40.08
N GLN A 343 1.70 15.42 40.01
CA GLN A 343 1.62 16.74 40.66
C GLN A 343 1.50 16.65 42.19
N GLN A 344 1.04 15.52 42.70
CA GLN A 344 0.66 15.34 44.12
C GLN A 344 1.49 14.26 44.83
N HIS A 345 2.06 13.31 44.08
CA HIS A 345 2.68 12.11 44.62
C HIS A 345 3.99 11.75 43.92
N ARG A 346 4.81 10.99 44.66
CA ARG A 346 5.97 10.28 44.12
C ARG A 346 5.54 8.90 43.66
N LEU A 347 5.61 8.63 42.35
CA LEU A 347 5.11 7.36 41.81
C LEU A 347 6.17 6.27 41.80
N GLU A 348 5.87 5.14 42.43
CA GLU A 348 6.56 3.86 42.21
C GLU A 348 5.67 3.02 41.29
N VAL A 349 6.08 2.84 40.04
CA VAL A 349 5.26 2.20 39.00
C VAL A 349 5.77 0.79 38.72
N THR A 350 4.89 -0.20 38.80
CA THR A 350 5.10 -1.53 38.22
C THR A 350 4.26 -1.65 36.96
N LEU A 351 4.90 -1.83 35.80
CA LEU A 351 4.23 -2.10 34.52
C LEU A 351 4.29 -3.60 34.20
N HIS A 352 3.14 -4.26 34.17
CA HIS A 352 2.97 -5.65 33.74
C HIS A 352 2.69 -5.72 32.26
N LEU A 353 3.57 -6.38 31.52
CA LEU A 353 3.41 -6.62 30.09
C LEU A 353 2.51 -7.84 29.86
N THR A 354 1.52 -7.70 28.99
CA THR A 354 0.59 -8.76 28.59
C THR A 354 1.18 -9.65 27.49
N ASP A 355 0.57 -10.80 27.24
CA ASP A 355 0.98 -11.67 26.12
C ASP A 355 0.63 -11.02 24.76
N PRO A 356 1.61 -10.58 23.95
CA PRO A 356 1.34 -9.96 22.65
C PRO A 356 0.94 -10.97 21.57
N SER A 357 1.04 -12.26 21.86
CA SER A 357 0.77 -13.35 20.91
C SER A 357 -0.68 -13.83 20.93
N THR A 358 -1.51 -13.27 21.82
CA THR A 358 -2.87 -13.70 22.10
C THR A 358 -3.90 -12.68 21.64
N THR A 359 -4.88 -13.15 20.87
CA THR A 359 -6.11 -12.40 20.57
C THR A 359 -7.29 -13.05 21.28
N PRO A 360 -8.11 -12.29 22.04
CA PRO A 360 -9.32 -12.82 22.68
C PRO A 360 -10.26 -13.51 21.68
N GLU A 361 -10.93 -14.56 22.14
CA GLU A 361 -11.89 -15.29 21.32
C GLU A 361 -13.05 -14.37 20.87
N GLY A 362 -13.50 -14.55 19.63
CA GLY A 362 -14.59 -13.75 19.04
C GLY A 362 -14.20 -12.34 18.56
N MET A 363 -12.98 -11.87 18.85
CA MET A 363 -12.51 -10.57 18.40
C MET A 363 -12.19 -10.56 16.90
N SER A 364 -12.63 -9.52 16.18
CA SER A 364 -12.24 -9.30 14.78
C SER A 364 -10.76 -8.94 14.68
N VAL A 365 -10.16 -9.15 13.50
CA VAL A 365 -8.74 -8.80 13.26
C VAL A 365 -8.51 -7.31 13.47
N GLU A 366 -9.47 -6.54 13.00
CA GLU A 366 -9.66 -5.12 13.21
C GLU A 366 -9.50 -4.72 14.68
N MET A 367 -10.38 -5.23 15.54
CA MET A 367 -10.39 -4.90 16.97
C MET A 367 -9.10 -5.37 17.65
N ALA A 368 -8.57 -6.53 17.24
CA ALA A 368 -7.30 -7.05 17.76
C ALA A 368 -6.13 -6.12 17.42
N MET A 369 -6.09 -5.58 16.20
CA MET A 369 -5.09 -4.58 15.81
C MET A 369 -5.20 -3.29 16.62
N GLN A 370 -6.42 -2.79 16.87
CA GLN A 370 -6.65 -1.61 17.72
C GLN A 370 -6.23 -1.87 19.16
N ARG A 371 -6.53 -3.05 19.69
CA ARG A 371 -6.11 -3.47 21.04
C ARG A 371 -4.59 -3.47 21.19
N ALA A 372 -3.87 -4.04 20.22
CA ALA A 372 -2.40 -4.01 20.20
C ALA A 372 -1.85 -2.58 20.09
N ALA A 373 -2.45 -1.73 19.24
CA ALA A 373 -2.08 -0.32 19.15
C ALA A 373 -2.30 0.45 20.46
N PHE A 374 -3.40 0.18 21.14
CA PHE A 374 -3.69 0.73 22.47
C PHE A 374 -2.62 0.34 23.49
N ALA A 375 -2.22 -0.93 23.49
CA ALA A 375 -1.15 -1.41 24.36
C ALA A 375 0.19 -0.70 24.09
N VAL A 376 0.53 -0.51 22.81
CA VAL A 376 1.74 0.24 22.39
C VAL A 376 1.72 1.66 22.93
N LEU A 377 0.62 2.41 22.78
CA LEU A 377 0.52 3.78 23.29
C LEU A 377 0.60 3.86 24.81
N ARG A 378 0.05 2.87 25.52
CA ARG A 378 0.15 2.79 26.99
C ARG A 378 1.58 2.57 27.44
N ILE A 379 2.32 1.67 26.78
CA ILE A 379 3.76 1.51 27.01
C ILE A 379 4.48 2.84 26.77
N GLY A 380 4.20 3.49 25.63
CA GLY A 380 4.74 4.81 25.30
C GLY A 380 4.47 5.86 26.39
N ALA A 381 3.25 5.90 26.94
CA ALA A 381 2.86 6.84 27.98
C ALA A 381 3.65 6.65 29.29
N VAL A 382 3.90 5.41 29.71
CA VAL A 382 4.72 5.10 30.89
C VAL A 382 6.20 5.42 30.60
N MET A 383 6.74 4.97 29.46
CA MET A 383 8.14 5.17 29.11
C MET A 383 8.50 6.64 28.94
N ALA A 384 7.60 7.45 28.37
CA ALA A 384 7.78 8.89 28.22
C ALA A 384 7.99 9.59 29.58
N ARG A 385 7.45 9.04 30.67
CA ARG A 385 7.48 9.64 32.02
C ARG A 385 8.48 8.99 32.97
N ARG A 386 9.25 8.00 32.50
CA ARG A 386 10.21 7.23 33.31
C ARG A 386 11.12 8.11 34.17
N SER A 387 11.59 9.23 33.63
CA SER A 387 12.49 10.19 34.30
C SER A 387 11.86 10.87 35.54
N SER A 388 10.55 10.83 35.67
CA SER A 388 9.79 11.48 36.75
C SER A 388 9.25 10.51 37.79
N PHE A 389 9.42 9.20 37.59
CA PHE A 389 9.00 8.21 38.57
C PHE A 389 10.07 8.05 39.65
N ALA A 390 9.64 7.80 40.89
CA ALA A 390 10.53 7.42 41.98
C ALA A 390 11.16 6.04 41.73
N ALA A 391 10.40 5.13 41.12
CA ALA A 391 10.88 3.85 40.60
C ALA A 391 9.99 3.38 39.45
N LEU A 392 10.58 2.66 38.50
CA LEU A 392 9.86 1.96 37.42
C LEU A 392 10.34 0.52 37.33
N ASN A 393 9.45 -0.43 37.59
CA ASN A 393 9.69 -1.86 37.44
C ASN A 393 8.86 -2.37 36.26
N VAL A 394 9.50 -2.90 35.22
CA VAL A 394 8.79 -3.53 34.09
C VAL A 394 8.86 -5.04 34.24
N ARG A 395 7.69 -5.69 34.33
CA ARG A 395 7.56 -7.14 34.46
C ARG A 395 7.15 -7.74 33.12
N ALA A 396 8.00 -8.62 32.60
CA ALA A 396 7.73 -9.33 31.37
C ALA A 396 6.49 -10.24 31.48
N ALA A 397 5.85 -10.51 30.34
CA ALA A 397 4.79 -11.50 30.26
C ALA A 397 5.35 -12.90 30.64
N PRO A 398 4.60 -13.71 31.41
CA PRO A 398 5.11 -14.97 31.94
C PRO A 398 5.39 -16.03 30.87
N SER A 399 4.61 -16.07 29.78
CA SER A 399 4.85 -16.89 28.59
C SER A 399 3.89 -16.50 27.45
N GLU A 400 4.24 -16.83 26.21
CA GLU A 400 3.35 -16.68 25.05
C GLU A 400 2.40 -17.87 24.94
N ALA A 401 1.08 -17.62 25.01
CA ALA A 401 0.07 -18.64 24.79
C ALA A 401 -0.15 -18.92 23.29
N ARG A 402 0.21 -17.98 22.40
CA ARG A 402 0.12 -18.10 20.93
C ARG A 402 -1.27 -18.56 20.48
N SER A 403 -2.28 -17.78 20.82
CA SER A 403 -3.68 -18.13 20.58
C SER A 403 -4.45 -17.01 19.88
N GLY A 404 -5.54 -17.37 19.19
CA GLY A 404 -6.32 -16.42 18.40
C GLY A 404 -5.63 -15.99 17.10
N VAL A 405 -6.26 -15.05 16.40
CA VAL A 405 -5.87 -14.66 15.04
C VAL A 405 -4.55 -13.88 15.02
N ILE A 406 -3.68 -14.20 14.06
CA ILE A 406 -2.41 -13.48 13.87
C ILE A 406 -2.67 -12.23 13.01
N HIS A 407 -2.17 -11.08 13.44
CA HIS A 407 -2.39 -9.80 12.76
C HIS A 407 -1.16 -8.89 12.77
N ALA A 408 -1.17 -7.89 11.89
CA ALA A 408 -0.01 -7.02 11.62
C ALA A 408 0.46 -6.18 12.82
N ALA A 409 -0.45 -5.75 13.71
CA ALA A 409 -0.07 -4.91 14.85
C ALA A 409 0.63 -5.66 16.01
N MET A 410 0.65 -7.01 16.02
CA MET A 410 1.31 -7.78 17.08
C MET A 410 2.81 -7.49 17.16
N ILE A 411 3.47 -7.32 16.01
CA ILE A 411 4.92 -7.06 15.98
C ILE A 411 5.27 -5.71 16.62
N ASP A 412 4.46 -4.67 16.42
CA ASP A 412 4.68 -3.36 17.04
C ASP A 412 4.48 -3.44 18.57
N HIS A 413 3.54 -4.26 19.05
CA HIS A 413 3.34 -4.52 20.47
C HIS A 413 4.57 -5.20 21.09
N ARG A 414 5.11 -6.24 20.45
CA ARG A 414 6.35 -6.91 20.87
C ARG A 414 7.53 -5.95 20.92
N GLU A 415 7.69 -5.11 19.91
CA GLU A 415 8.78 -4.14 19.84
C GLU A 415 8.66 -3.07 20.94
N ALA A 416 7.45 -2.59 21.24
CA ALA A 416 7.21 -1.68 22.36
C ALA A 416 7.55 -2.34 23.71
N GLN A 417 7.15 -3.60 23.91
CA GLN A 417 7.45 -4.38 25.11
C GLN A 417 8.96 -4.59 25.29
N ALA A 418 9.67 -4.96 24.23
CA ALA A 418 11.12 -5.11 24.25
C ALA A 418 11.82 -3.79 24.60
N ALA A 419 11.36 -2.66 24.02
CA ALA A 419 11.86 -1.33 24.34
C ALA A 419 11.61 -0.96 25.82
N ALA A 420 10.47 -1.34 26.39
CA ALA A 420 10.16 -1.11 27.81
C ALA A 420 11.01 -1.95 28.76
N LEU A 421 11.35 -3.18 28.37
CA LEU A 421 12.23 -4.07 29.14
C LEU A 421 13.71 -3.65 29.10
N ALA A 422 14.13 -2.99 28.02
CA ALA A 422 15.49 -2.49 27.83
C ALA A 422 15.51 -0.96 27.64
N PRO A 423 15.05 -0.17 28.63
CA PRO A 423 14.78 1.25 28.42
C PRO A 423 16.05 2.09 28.22
N ASP A 424 17.22 1.56 28.59
CA ASP A 424 18.53 2.21 28.43
C ASP A 424 19.26 1.79 27.13
N ALA A 425 18.67 0.92 26.31
CA ALA A 425 19.26 0.54 25.03
C ALA A 425 19.27 1.75 24.06
N PRO A 426 20.34 1.96 23.27
CA PRO A 426 20.46 3.12 22.38
C PRO A 426 19.31 3.28 21.37
N ALA A 427 18.68 2.18 20.97
CA ALA A 427 17.61 2.17 19.97
C ALA A 427 16.20 2.39 20.55
N THR A 428 16.03 2.33 21.88
CA THR A 428 14.71 2.32 22.54
C THR A 428 13.85 3.52 22.15
N LEU A 429 14.42 4.72 22.16
CA LEU A 429 13.68 5.94 21.82
C LEU A 429 13.17 5.91 20.37
N ALA A 430 14.02 5.49 19.42
CA ALA A 430 13.67 5.41 18.01
C ALA A 430 12.60 4.33 17.76
N VAL A 431 12.69 3.19 18.48
CA VAL A 431 11.66 2.14 18.42
C VAL A 431 10.32 2.69 18.93
N LEU A 432 10.30 3.27 20.15
CA LEU A 432 9.08 3.81 20.75
C LEU A 432 8.45 4.92 19.90
N GLU A 433 9.25 5.85 19.35
CA GLU A 433 8.76 6.87 18.42
C GLU A 433 8.05 6.22 17.21
N ARG A 434 8.68 5.23 16.58
CA ARG A 434 8.13 4.55 15.41
C ARG A 434 6.85 3.79 15.74
N VAL A 435 6.86 2.92 16.74
CA VAL A 435 5.71 2.05 17.05
C VAL A 435 4.55 2.86 17.61
N CYS A 436 4.80 3.90 18.41
CA CYS A 436 3.73 4.79 18.89
C CYS A 436 3.11 5.61 17.75
N ALA A 437 3.92 6.08 16.78
CA ALA A 437 3.37 6.76 15.60
C ALA A 437 2.47 5.84 14.77
N ARG A 438 2.89 4.59 14.57
CA ARG A 438 2.09 3.56 13.88
C ARG A 438 0.79 3.24 14.63
N ALA A 439 0.88 3.08 15.96
CA ALA A 439 -0.28 2.82 16.82
C ALA A 439 -1.29 3.98 16.82
N ARG A 440 -0.81 5.23 16.90
CA ARG A 440 -1.68 6.42 16.85
C ARG A 440 -2.51 6.46 15.57
N ARG A 441 -1.94 6.14 14.41
CA ARG A 441 -2.70 6.09 13.14
C ARG A 441 -3.86 5.11 13.14
N LEU A 442 -3.69 3.94 13.78
CA LEU A 442 -4.76 2.96 13.89
C LEU A 442 -5.90 3.43 14.80
N LEU A 443 -5.57 4.15 15.88
CA LEU A 443 -6.54 4.62 16.86
C LEU A 443 -7.24 5.91 16.43
N ASP A 444 -6.55 6.80 15.69
CA ASP A 444 -7.13 8.00 15.07
C ASP A 444 -8.27 7.66 14.09
N CYS A 445 -8.38 6.40 13.65
CA CYS A 445 -9.36 5.92 12.68
C CYS A 445 -10.43 5.01 13.30
N ALA A 446 -10.59 5.01 14.63
CA ALA A 446 -11.46 4.06 15.33
C ALA A 446 -12.97 4.37 15.25
N ASP A 447 -13.36 5.61 14.95
CA ASP A 447 -14.76 6.08 14.98
C ASP A 447 -15.26 6.64 13.63
N ASP A 448 -16.59 6.63 13.45
CA ASP A 448 -17.42 7.01 12.26
C ASP A 448 -17.21 8.44 11.69
N MET A 449 -16.18 9.17 12.14
CA MET A 449 -15.88 10.54 11.75
C MET A 449 -14.79 10.59 10.66
N LEU A 450 -15.01 9.83 9.58
CA LEU A 450 -14.22 9.94 8.36
C LEU A 450 -14.78 11.06 7.49
N LEU A 451 -13.89 11.85 6.89
CA LEU A 451 -14.29 12.60 5.70
C LEU A 451 -14.47 11.59 4.56
N ASP A 452 -15.65 11.53 3.96
CA ASP A 452 -15.87 10.73 2.74
C ASP A 452 -15.08 11.37 1.59
N LEU A 453 -13.80 11.03 1.48
CA LEU A 453 -12.87 11.54 0.46
C LEU A 453 -12.65 10.54 -0.68
N ALA A 454 -13.18 9.32 -0.53
CA ALA A 454 -13.06 8.23 -1.49
C ALA A 454 -14.44 7.69 -1.88
N ALA A 455 -14.61 7.30 -3.15
CA ALA A 455 -15.86 6.73 -3.64
C ALA A 455 -16.09 5.31 -3.06
N PRO A 456 -17.34 4.95 -2.72
CA PRO A 456 -17.69 3.66 -2.11
C PRO A 456 -17.34 2.43 -2.97
N ASP A 457 -17.20 2.59 -4.30
CA ASP A 457 -16.92 1.48 -5.22
C ASP A 457 -15.49 0.90 -5.15
N THR A 458 -14.65 1.43 -4.25
CA THR A 458 -13.25 1.00 -4.04
C THR A 458 -12.94 0.66 -2.58
N LEU A 459 -13.95 0.20 -1.82
CA LEU A 459 -13.73 -0.20 -0.43
C LEU A 459 -12.71 -1.33 -0.35
N LEU A 460 -11.50 -0.93 0.04
CA LEU A 460 -10.43 -1.83 0.42
C LEU A 460 -10.94 -2.72 1.55
N ASP A 461 -10.51 -3.98 1.58
CA ASP A 461 -10.75 -4.85 2.73
C ASP A 461 -10.39 -4.10 4.05
N PRO A 462 -11.26 -4.10 5.08
CA PRO A 462 -11.03 -3.29 6.28
C PRO A 462 -9.72 -3.59 6.99
N VAL A 463 -9.25 -4.85 6.95
CA VAL A 463 -7.95 -5.22 7.51
C VAL A 463 -6.83 -4.63 6.67
N GLN A 464 -6.89 -4.72 5.33
CA GLN A 464 -5.93 -4.04 4.46
C GLN A 464 -5.87 -2.53 4.72
N ALA A 465 -7.03 -1.89 4.93
CA ALA A 465 -7.09 -0.46 5.22
C ALA A 465 -6.32 -0.13 6.51
N ARG A 466 -6.54 -0.92 7.57
CA ARG A 466 -5.80 -0.78 8.84
C ARG A 466 -4.30 -1.03 8.68
N ILE A 467 -3.88 -2.05 7.93
CA ILE A 467 -2.44 -2.30 7.71
C ILE A 467 -1.80 -1.16 6.91
N ARG A 468 -2.53 -0.56 5.97
CA ARG A 468 -2.03 0.60 5.22
C ARG A 468 -1.98 1.85 6.10
N LEU A 469 -2.96 2.07 6.97
CA LEU A 469 -2.91 3.12 8.01
C LEU A 469 -1.68 2.97 8.90
N LEU A 470 -1.49 1.77 9.46
CA LEU A 470 -0.36 1.42 10.30
C LEU A 470 0.96 1.80 9.61
N GLY A 471 1.10 1.47 8.32
CA GLY A 471 2.28 1.76 7.51
C GLY A 471 2.37 3.19 6.94
N ASN A 472 1.41 4.08 7.18
CA ASN A 472 1.26 5.35 6.45
C ASN A 472 1.34 5.14 4.93
N ARG A 473 0.58 4.19 4.40
CA ARG A 473 0.57 3.82 2.98
C ARG A 473 -0.73 4.23 2.30
N PRO A 474 -0.69 4.53 1.00
CA PRO A 474 -1.90 4.88 0.25
C PRO A 474 -2.90 3.72 0.16
N PHE A 475 -4.20 4.02 0.17
CA PHE A 475 -5.27 3.01 0.13
C PHE A 475 -5.56 2.43 -1.26
N TYR A 476 -4.81 2.81 -2.29
CA TYR A 476 -4.88 2.18 -3.61
C TYR A 476 -3.72 1.18 -3.82
N PRO A 477 -3.91 0.17 -4.68
CA PRO A 477 -2.83 -0.71 -5.11
C PRO A 477 -1.69 0.10 -5.73
N HIS A 478 -0.47 -0.11 -5.24
CA HIS A 478 0.72 0.54 -5.75
C HIS A 478 1.85 -0.48 -5.89
N THR A 479 2.75 -0.24 -6.83
CA THR A 479 3.95 -1.05 -6.97
C THR A 479 4.95 -0.66 -5.88
N PRO A 480 5.44 -1.60 -5.06
CA PRO A 480 6.49 -1.31 -4.10
C PRO A 480 7.77 -0.84 -4.77
N GLU A 481 8.59 -0.12 -4.02
CA GLU A 481 9.89 0.34 -4.49
C GLU A 481 10.83 -0.84 -4.74
N GLY A 482 11.59 -0.79 -5.84
CA GLY A 482 12.49 -1.87 -6.25
C GLY A 482 11.80 -3.12 -6.80
N PHE A 483 10.47 -3.22 -6.78
CA PHE A 483 9.77 -4.37 -7.32
C PHE A 483 9.86 -4.43 -8.85
N SER A 484 10.27 -5.60 -9.37
CA SER A 484 10.32 -5.86 -10.81
C SER A 484 9.53 -7.11 -11.19
N ARG A 485 8.61 -6.94 -12.15
CA ARG A 485 7.87 -8.06 -12.75
C ARG A 485 8.77 -8.99 -13.55
N ASP A 486 9.93 -8.53 -14.00
CA ASP A 486 10.80 -9.31 -14.89
C ASP A 486 11.50 -10.46 -14.18
N ARG A 487 11.82 -10.30 -12.90
CA ARG A 487 12.43 -11.36 -12.10
C ARG A 487 11.51 -12.58 -11.98
N GLN A 488 10.21 -12.34 -11.89
CA GLN A 488 9.18 -13.39 -11.82
C GLN A 488 9.00 -14.17 -13.12
N LYS A 489 9.56 -13.68 -14.24
CA LYS A 489 9.50 -14.32 -15.56
C LYS A 489 10.65 -15.32 -15.79
N ARG A 490 11.69 -15.30 -14.94
CA ARG A 490 12.85 -16.19 -15.05
C ARG A 490 12.52 -17.58 -14.57
N HIS A 491 12.80 -18.58 -15.40
CA HIS A 491 12.42 -19.97 -15.12
C HIS A 491 13.29 -20.96 -15.91
N LEU A 492 13.39 -22.18 -15.38
CA LEU A 492 13.97 -23.32 -16.07
C LEU A 492 12.94 -23.93 -17.01
N ARG A 493 13.29 -24.08 -18.29
CA ARG A 493 12.52 -24.95 -19.19
C ARG A 493 12.87 -26.39 -18.91
N LEU A 494 11.88 -27.18 -18.52
CA LEU A 494 12.03 -28.61 -18.30
C LEU A 494 12.35 -29.32 -19.62
N TRP A 495 12.85 -30.54 -19.48
CA TRP A 495 13.10 -31.44 -20.58
C TRP A 495 12.89 -32.88 -20.11
N PRO A 496 12.42 -33.77 -21.00
CA PRO A 496 12.03 -35.11 -20.61
C PRO A 496 13.19 -35.91 -20.02
N ARG A 497 12.86 -36.82 -19.11
CA ARG A 497 13.74 -37.85 -18.59
C ARG A 497 13.07 -39.21 -18.74
N ASN A 498 13.67 -40.07 -19.55
CA ASN A 498 13.13 -41.41 -19.81
C ASN A 498 13.57 -42.45 -18.76
N SER A 499 14.70 -42.19 -18.08
CA SER A 499 15.19 -43.07 -17.02
C SER A 499 14.46 -42.83 -15.70
N GLY A 500 14.13 -43.93 -15.01
CA GLY A 500 13.51 -43.88 -13.69
C GLY A 500 14.34 -43.10 -12.66
N VAL A 501 13.67 -42.74 -11.57
CA VAL A 501 14.27 -42.17 -10.36
C VAL A 501 13.89 -43.04 -9.17
N ARG A 502 14.83 -43.23 -8.23
CA ARG A 502 14.59 -44.00 -7.02
C ARG A 502 14.30 -43.06 -5.85
N ILE A 503 13.15 -43.22 -5.20
CA ILE A 503 12.83 -42.48 -3.98
C ILE A 503 12.87 -43.43 -2.78
N ASP A 504 13.43 -42.99 -1.66
CA ASP A 504 13.55 -43.81 -0.45
C ASP A 504 12.25 -43.82 0.37
N ARG A 505 11.50 -42.73 0.32
CA ARG A 505 10.17 -42.59 0.90
C ARG A 505 9.16 -42.18 -0.16
N PRO A 506 7.89 -42.61 -0.05
CA PRO A 506 6.84 -42.15 -0.95
C PRO A 506 6.75 -40.62 -0.96
N ILE A 507 6.42 -40.03 -2.10
CA ILE A 507 6.14 -38.60 -2.20
C ILE A 507 4.86 -38.27 -1.43
N GLY A 508 4.86 -37.20 -0.64
CA GLY A 508 3.66 -36.69 0.02
C GLY A 508 2.94 -35.69 -0.87
N VAL A 509 1.74 -36.02 -1.37
CA VAL A 509 0.91 -35.10 -2.15
C VAL A 509 -0.14 -34.50 -1.23
N PHE A 510 -0.03 -33.20 -0.95
CA PHE A 510 -0.94 -32.46 -0.08
C PHE A 510 -1.81 -31.56 -0.94
N LEU A 511 -3.08 -31.91 -1.05
CA LEU A 511 -4.05 -31.25 -1.90
C LEU A 511 -5.16 -30.62 -1.06
N HIS A 512 -5.48 -29.35 -1.30
CA HIS A 512 -6.68 -28.73 -0.74
C HIS A 512 -7.77 -28.58 -1.82
N LEU A 513 -8.94 -29.19 -1.61
CA LEU A 513 -10.09 -29.12 -2.51
C LEU A 513 -11.30 -28.53 -1.79
N TYR A 514 -11.46 -27.21 -1.88
CA TYR A 514 -12.70 -26.54 -1.48
C TYR A 514 -13.86 -26.88 -2.44
N TYR A 515 -13.56 -27.09 -3.72
CA TYR A 515 -14.52 -27.50 -4.75
C TYR A 515 -14.35 -28.98 -5.08
N ALA A 516 -15.28 -29.82 -4.61
CA ALA A 516 -15.19 -31.27 -4.75
C ALA A 516 -15.22 -31.76 -6.21
N ASP A 517 -15.87 -31.03 -7.10
CA ASP A 517 -15.98 -31.38 -8.52
C ASP A 517 -14.64 -31.29 -9.28
N LEU A 518 -13.64 -30.60 -8.72
CA LEU A 518 -12.27 -30.61 -9.26
C LEU A 518 -11.53 -31.93 -9.01
N ALA A 519 -12.04 -32.84 -8.15
CA ALA A 519 -11.37 -34.09 -7.82
C ALA A 519 -11.04 -34.94 -9.07
N ALA A 520 -11.92 -34.95 -10.07
CA ALA A 520 -11.70 -35.70 -11.31
C ALA A 520 -10.52 -35.14 -12.11
N CYS A 521 -10.40 -33.81 -12.20
CA CYS A 521 -9.25 -33.16 -12.83
C CYS A 521 -7.94 -33.54 -12.12
N PHE A 522 -7.93 -33.54 -10.78
CA PHE A 522 -6.74 -33.91 -10.02
C PHE A 522 -6.38 -35.39 -10.16
N ARG A 523 -7.36 -36.29 -10.18
CA ARG A 523 -7.15 -37.72 -10.48
C ARG A 523 -6.40 -37.89 -11.80
N ASP A 524 -6.85 -37.20 -12.85
CA ASP A 524 -6.27 -37.33 -14.19
C ASP A 524 -4.88 -36.70 -14.25
N ARG A 525 -4.69 -35.52 -13.65
CA ARG A 525 -3.37 -34.84 -13.58
C ARG A 525 -2.34 -35.62 -12.77
N LEU A 526 -2.75 -36.30 -11.70
CA LEU A 526 -1.85 -37.10 -10.87
C LEU A 526 -1.37 -38.38 -11.56
N GLN A 527 -1.95 -38.79 -12.69
CA GLN A 527 -1.40 -39.90 -13.50
C GLN A 527 0.01 -39.61 -14.03
N ALA A 528 0.39 -38.33 -14.16
CA ALA A 528 1.77 -37.95 -14.50
C ALA A 528 2.77 -38.32 -13.37
N LEU A 529 2.30 -38.54 -12.14
CA LEU A 529 3.13 -38.95 -11.00
C LEU A 529 3.28 -40.48 -10.94
N ASP A 530 4.08 -41.03 -11.86
CA ASP A 530 4.43 -42.47 -11.90
C ASP A 530 5.54 -42.81 -10.89
N LEU A 531 5.31 -42.48 -9.62
CA LEU A 531 6.20 -42.74 -8.50
C LEU A 531 5.39 -43.11 -7.25
N PRO A 532 5.95 -43.92 -6.32
CA PRO A 532 5.30 -44.19 -5.04
C PRO A 532 4.91 -42.89 -4.32
N HIS A 533 3.63 -42.69 -4.05
CA HIS A 533 3.14 -41.49 -3.38
C HIS A 533 1.98 -41.79 -2.43
N ARG A 534 1.72 -40.87 -1.50
CA ARG A 534 0.53 -40.85 -0.64
C ARG A 534 -0.21 -39.55 -0.87
N LEU A 535 -1.53 -39.66 -1.06
CA LEU A 535 -2.40 -38.53 -1.33
C LEU A 535 -3.16 -38.15 -0.06
N TYR A 536 -3.03 -36.88 0.34
CA TYR A 536 -3.71 -36.27 1.48
C TYR A 536 -4.57 -35.13 0.95
N VAL A 537 -5.88 -35.17 1.21
CA VAL A 537 -6.82 -34.18 0.69
C VAL A 537 -7.56 -33.50 1.83
N SER A 538 -7.50 -32.17 1.89
CA SER A 538 -8.33 -31.38 2.82
C SER A 538 -9.53 -30.78 2.11
N THR A 539 -10.66 -30.70 2.80
CA THR A 539 -11.88 -30.01 2.39
C THR A 539 -12.61 -29.45 3.62
N ASP A 540 -13.76 -28.80 3.46
CA ASP A 540 -14.46 -28.05 4.52
C ASP A 540 -15.80 -28.64 4.97
N SER A 541 -16.24 -29.76 4.39
CA SER A 541 -17.48 -30.45 4.80
C SER A 541 -17.40 -31.95 4.56
N ASP A 542 -18.16 -32.71 5.34
CA ASP A 542 -18.25 -34.17 5.21
C ASP A 542 -18.83 -34.59 3.85
N ASP A 543 -19.81 -33.86 3.32
CA ASP A 543 -20.40 -34.12 2.00
C ASP A 543 -19.36 -34.00 0.88
N LYS A 544 -18.56 -32.93 0.89
CA LYS A 544 -17.46 -32.78 -0.07
C LYS A 544 -16.40 -33.86 0.14
N ALA A 545 -16.12 -34.23 1.39
CA ALA A 545 -15.15 -35.29 1.68
C ALA A 545 -15.59 -36.63 1.08
N ALA A 546 -16.87 -36.99 1.20
CA ALA A 546 -17.44 -38.19 0.59
C ALA A 546 -17.36 -38.16 -0.94
N GLN A 547 -17.71 -37.03 -1.56
CA GLN A 547 -17.61 -36.83 -3.02
C GLN A 547 -16.16 -36.97 -3.52
N ILE A 548 -15.21 -36.36 -2.80
CA ILE A 548 -13.78 -36.44 -3.12
C ILE A 548 -13.28 -37.88 -2.98
N ALA A 549 -13.62 -38.57 -1.88
CA ALA A 549 -13.19 -39.94 -1.62
C ALA A 549 -13.71 -40.93 -2.67
N ALA A 550 -14.93 -40.71 -3.20
CA ALA A 550 -15.47 -41.53 -4.29
C ALA A 550 -14.64 -41.42 -5.59
N VAL A 551 -14.07 -40.25 -5.86
CA VAL A 551 -13.26 -39.98 -7.06
C VAL A 551 -11.78 -40.33 -6.86
N LEU A 552 -11.29 -40.17 -5.64
CA LEU A 552 -9.90 -40.38 -5.22
C LEU A 552 -9.84 -41.40 -4.06
N PRO A 553 -10.12 -42.70 -4.30
CA PRO A 553 -10.29 -43.69 -3.23
C PRO A 553 -9.02 -44.00 -2.44
N SER A 554 -7.84 -43.67 -2.97
CA SER A 554 -6.56 -43.81 -2.27
C SER A 554 -6.20 -42.61 -1.39
N ALA A 555 -6.99 -41.53 -1.43
CA ALA A 555 -6.74 -40.32 -0.67
C ALA A 555 -7.11 -40.48 0.81
N LYS A 556 -6.26 -39.97 1.70
CA LYS A 556 -6.62 -39.69 3.08
C LYS A 556 -7.30 -38.32 3.13
N VAL A 557 -8.62 -38.32 3.22
CA VAL A 557 -9.42 -37.09 3.25
C VAL A 557 -9.62 -36.60 4.69
N ARG A 558 -9.44 -35.31 4.94
CA ARG A 558 -9.75 -34.66 6.22
C ARG A 558 -10.63 -33.42 6.01
N VAL A 559 -11.64 -33.28 6.86
CA VAL A 559 -12.45 -32.06 6.95
C VAL A 559 -11.76 -31.09 7.91
N VAL A 560 -11.58 -29.84 7.47
CA VAL A 560 -10.98 -28.76 8.24
C VAL A 560 -11.86 -27.52 8.15
N ALA A 561 -11.79 -26.63 9.14
CA ALA A 561 -12.50 -25.35 9.06
C ALA A 561 -12.08 -24.57 7.80
N ASN A 562 -13.05 -23.90 7.15
CA ASN A 562 -12.81 -23.00 6.01
C ASN A 562 -12.15 -21.70 6.49
N ARG A 563 -10.89 -21.79 6.91
CA ARG A 563 -10.04 -20.70 7.40
C ARG A 563 -8.62 -20.90 6.88
N GLY A 564 -7.96 -19.83 6.46
CA GLY A 564 -6.56 -19.85 6.04
C GLY A 564 -6.33 -20.43 4.65
N ARG A 565 -7.38 -20.38 3.80
CA ARG A 565 -7.38 -20.88 2.43
C ARG A 565 -6.77 -22.29 2.31
N ASP A 566 -6.03 -22.53 1.23
CA ASP A 566 -5.30 -23.78 1.01
C ASP A 566 -4.11 -23.97 1.98
N VAL A 567 -3.55 -22.89 2.52
CA VAL A 567 -2.34 -22.94 3.36
C VAL A 567 -2.64 -23.70 4.64
N HIS A 568 -3.72 -23.36 5.35
CA HIS A 568 -4.14 -24.08 6.54
C HIS A 568 -4.49 -25.54 6.22
N GLY A 569 -5.28 -25.78 5.17
CA GLY A 569 -5.69 -27.13 4.79
C GLY A 569 -4.52 -28.06 4.46
N LYS A 570 -3.50 -27.56 3.75
CA LYS A 570 -2.32 -28.34 3.37
C LYS A 570 -1.34 -28.49 4.52
N LEU A 571 -0.99 -27.41 5.22
CA LEU A 571 0.02 -27.43 6.28
C LEU A 571 -0.56 -27.92 7.61
N CYS A 572 -1.48 -27.16 8.19
CA CYS A 572 -2.01 -27.39 9.54
C CYS A 572 -2.90 -28.64 9.58
N GLY A 573 -3.79 -28.79 8.60
CA GLY A 573 -4.72 -29.92 8.50
C GLY A 573 -4.03 -31.28 8.38
N PHE A 574 -2.76 -31.30 7.95
CA PHE A 574 -1.95 -32.50 7.78
C PHE A 574 -0.53 -32.36 8.35
N ALA A 575 -0.36 -31.58 9.42
CA ALA A 575 0.96 -31.31 9.99
C ALA A 575 1.69 -32.61 10.40
N ASP A 576 0.94 -33.56 10.99
CA ASP A 576 1.40 -34.90 11.38
C ASP A 576 1.86 -35.76 10.19
N ALA A 577 1.22 -35.61 9.03
CA ALA A 577 1.51 -36.44 7.87
C ALA A 577 2.81 -36.05 7.16
N HIS A 578 3.28 -34.81 7.27
CA HIS A 578 4.50 -34.33 6.61
C HIS A 578 5.74 -35.12 7.01
N ALA A 579 5.85 -35.53 8.28
CA ALA A 579 7.03 -36.22 8.81
C ALA A 579 7.34 -37.56 8.09
N GLY A 580 6.35 -38.16 7.44
CA GLY A 580 6.49 -39.39 6.67
C GLY A 580 7.18 -39.24 5.30
N HIS A 581 7.53 -38.01 4.90
CA HIS A 581 7.96 -37.69 3.54
C HIS A 581 9.25 -36.85 3.52
N ASP A 582 10.12 -37.13 2.55
CA ASP A 582 11.31 -36.33 2.27
C ASP A 582 11.04 -35.26 1.21
N LEU A 583 10.22 -35.60 0.23
CA LEU A 583 9.74 -34.72 -0.83
C LEU A 583 8.22 -34.63 -0.80
N VAL A 584 7.70 -33.40 -0.91
CA VAL A 584 6.27 -33.12 -0.92
C VAL A 584 5.87 -32.32 -2.15
N LEU A 585 4.63 -32.50 -2.59
CA LEU A 585 3.96 -31.73 -3.62
C LEU A 585 2.72 -31.09 -3.00
N HIS A 586 2.68 -29.76 -2.94
CA HIS A 586 1.55 -28.97 -2.44
C HIS A 586 0.72 -28.46 -3.62
N LEU A 587 -0.59 -28.73 -3.60
CA LEU A 587 -1.54 -28.40 -4.67
C LEU A 587 -2.85 -27.86 -4.09
N HIS A 588 -3.61 -27.06 -4.85
CA HIS A 588 -4.95 -26.66 -4.43
C HIS A 588 -5.91 -26.57 -5.63
N GLY A 589 -7.21 -26.78 -5.40
CA GLY A 589 -8.27 -26.61 -6.39
C GLY A 589 -9.08 -25.35 -6.12
N LYS A 590 -8.61 -24.20 -6.62
CA LYS A 590 -9.33 -22.91 -6.54
C LYS A 590 -9.91 -22.58 -7.92
N LYS A 591 -11.18 -22.16 -7.96
CA LYS A 591 -11.84 -21.68 -9.18
C LYS A 591 -11.77 -20.16 -9.27
N SER A 592 -11.75 -19.63 -10.48
CA SER A 592 -12.10 -18.23 -10.74
C SER A 592 -13.63 -18.08 -10.79
N PRO A 593 -14.24 -17.01 -10.25
CA PRO A 593 -15.69 -16.81 -10.23
C PRO A 593 -16.36 -16.77 -11.62
N HIS A 594 -15.59 -16.68 -12.71
CA HIS A 594 -16.09 -16.35 -14.05
C HIS A 594 -15.94 -17.48 -15.10
N SER A 595 -15.70 -18.74 -14.73
CA SER A 595 -15.51 -19.82 -15.72
C SER A 595 -16.21 -21.14 -15.36
N GLY A 596 -16.91 -21.73 -16.34
CA GLY A 596 -17.48 -23.08 -16.28
C GLY A 596 -16.47 -24.24 -16.47
N GLY A 597 -15.16 -23.94 -16.45
CA GLY A 597 -14.04 -24.90 -16.56
C GLY A 597 -12.89 -24.53 -15.61
N LEU A 598 -11.73 -25.21 -15.73
CA LEU A 598 -10.52 -24.86 -14.96
C LEU A 598 -10.14 -23.39 -15.17
N ASP A 599 -9.79 -22.71 -14.09
CA ASP A 599 -9.14 -21.41 -14.17
C ASP A 599 -7.83 -21.55 -14.96
N GLN A 600 -7.57 -20.65 -15.92
CA GLN A 600 -6.33 -20.62 -16.70
C GLN A 600 -5.08 -20.60 -15.81
N TRP A 601 -5.18 -19.96 -14.64
CA TRP A 601 -4.08 -19.94 -13.68
C TRP A 601 -3.87 -21.31 -13.01
N LEU A 602 -4.94 -21.99 -12.59
CA LEU A 602 -4.86 -23.33 -12.01
C LEU A 602 -4.27 -24.32 -13.01
N ASP A 603 -4.76 -24.31 -14.26
CA ASP A 603 -4.25 -25.18 -15.31
C ASP A 603 -2.78 -24.92 -15.63
N HIS A 604 -2.36 -23.65 -15.65
CA HIS A 604 -0.95 -23.26 -15.82
C HIS A 604 -0.06 -23.79 -14.68
N CYS A 605 -0.49 -23.67 -13.42
CA CYS A 605 0.26 -24.20 -12.28
C CYS A 605 0.41 -25.73 -12.36
N LEU A 606 -0.67 -26.45 -12.67
CA LEU A 606 -0.65 -27.90 -12.85
C LEU A 606 0.23 -28.32 -14.03
N THR A 607 0.16 -27.59 -15.14
CA THR A 607 1.00 -27.84 -16.32
C THR A 607 2.48 -27.60 -16.04
N CYS A 608 2.85 -26.69 -15.13
CA CYS A 608 4.25 -26.51 -14.73
C CYS A 608 4.75 -27.59 -13.74
N LEU A 609 3.88 -28.08 -12.84
CA LEU A 609 4.28 -28.98 -11.74
C LEU A 609 4.05 -30.47 -12.02
N LEU A 610 3.05 -30.78 -12.86
CA LEU A 610 2.65 -32.12 -13.31
C LEU A 610 2.45 -32.14 -14.86
N PRO A 611 3.45 -31.73 -15.65
CA PRO A 611 3.31 -31.64 -17.12
C PRO A 611 3.10 -32.98 -17.81
N SER A 612 4.03 -33.92 -17.55
CA SER A 612 4.10 -35.26 -18.13
C SER A 612 4.93 -36.15 -17.21
N ARG A 613 4.82 -37.47 -17.39
CA ARG A 613 5.59 -38.45 -16.63
C ARG A 613 7.09 -38.17 -16.67
N GLU A 614 7.64 -37.99 -17.87
CA GLU A 614 9.08 -37.81 -18.11
C GLU A 614 9.61 -36.51 -17.47
N GLU A 615 8.80 -35.46 -17.44
CA GLU A 615 9.18 -34.18 -16.84
C GLU A 615 8.95 -34.15 -15.32
N VAL A 616 8.01 -34.91 -14.78
CA VAL A 616 7.92 -35.14 -13.33
C VAL A 616 9.14 -35.92 -12.84
N LEU A 617 9.56 -36.96 -13.58
CA LEU A 617 10.83 -37.67 -13.31
C LEU A 617 12.03 -36.70 -13.37
N ARG A 618 12.01 -35.72 -14.28
CA ARG A 618 13.02 -34.65 -14.32
C ARG A 618 13.02 -33.84 -13.02
N ILE A 619 11.88 -33.32 -12.59
CA ILE A 619 11.76 -32.52 -11.35
C ILE A 619 12.33 -33.30 -10.15
N VAL A 620 11.92 -34.55 -9.97
CA VAL A 620 12.40 -35.40 -8.86
C VAL A 620 13.90 -35.65 -8.97
N SER A 621 14.43 -35.88 -10.19
CA SER A 621 15.88 -36.06 -10.39
C SER A 621 16.69 -34.81 -10.02
N LEU A 622 16.13 -33.60 -10.18
CA LEU A 622 16.80 -32.36 -9.78
C LEU A 622 17.00 -32.34 -8.27
N PHE A 623 15.97 -32.66 -7.48
CA PHE A 623 16.08 -32.79 -6.02
C PHE A 623 17.10 -33.86 -5.59
N GLN A 624 17.31 -34.92 -6.37
CA GLN A 624 18.33 -35.93 -6.03
C GLN A 624 19.76 -35.44 -6.29
N SER A 625 19.96 -34.75 -7.42
CA SER A 625 21.29 -34.35 -7.88
C SER A 625 21.77 -32.98 -7.37
N ILE A 626 20.86 -32.14 -6.88
CA ILE A 626 21.14 -30.78 -6.42
C ILE A 626 20.76 -30.70 -4.93
N PRO A 627 21.72 -30.91 -4.01
CA PRO A 627 21.43 -30.95 -2.57
C PRO A 627 20.76 -29.68 -2.05
N ASP A 628 21.21 -28.51 -2.50
CA ASP A 628 20.70 -27.21 -2.10
C ASP A 628 19.42 -26.78 -2.84
N LEU A 629 18.85 -27.59 -3.74
CA LEU A 629 17.52 -27.33 -4.28
C LEU A 629 16.45 -27.67 -3.23
N GLY A 630 15.78 -26.64 -2.70
CA GLY A 630 14.76 -26.77 -1.66
C GLY A 630 13.34 -26.76 -2.20
N MET A 631 13.09 -26.01 -3.28
CA MET A 631 11.74 -25.81 -3.82
C MET A 631 11.72 -25.65 -5.34
N VAL A 632 10.69 -26.20 -5.98
CA VAL A 632 10.36 -25.99 -7.40
C VAL A 632 8.93 -25.48 -7.50
N ALA A 633 8.78 -24.27 -8.03
CA ALA A 633 7.50 -23.58 -8.18
C ALA A 633 7.13 -23.43 -9.67
N PRO A 634 5.86 -23.19 -10.02
CA PRO A 634 5.49 -22.86 -11.38
C PRO A 634 6.08 -21.50 -11.79
N LEU A 635 6.35 -21.32 -13.08
CA LEU A 635 6.54 -19.98 -13.66
C LEU A 635 5.37 -19.08 -13.25
N THR A 636 5.64 -17.87 -12.77
CA THR A 636 4.58 -16.96 -12.31
C THR A 636 3.62 -16.63 -13.46
N PHE A 637 2.32 -16.86 -13.23
CA PHE A 637 1.30 -16.63 -14.26
C PHE A 637 1.11 -15.14 -14.54
N ARG A 638 0.86 -14.79 -15.81
CA ARG A 638 0.88 -13.41 -16.30
C ARG A 638 -0.01 -12.43 -15.52
N SER A 639 -1.19 -12.87 -15.08
CA SER A 639 -2.17 -12.01 -14.40
C SER A 639 -1.78 -11.67 -12.96
N VAL A 640 -0.91 -12.48 -12.34
CA VAL A 640 -0.50 -12.33 -10.93
C VAL A 640 0.94 -11.82 -10.79
N LEU A 641 1.62 -11.50 -11.90
CA LEU A 641 2.95 -10.91 -11.88
C LEU A 641 3.03 -9.65 -11.02
N ALA A 642 1.96 -8.85 -10.96
CA ALA A 642 1.93 -7.62 -10.18
C ALA A 642 1.80 -7.86 -8.67
N ALA A 643 1.35 -9.04 -8.23
CA ALA A 643 1.11 -9.37 -6.82
C ALA A 643 2.30 -10.08 -6.15
N ALA A 644 3.39 -10.31 -6.87
CA ALA A 644 4.55 -11.08 -6.43
C ALA A 644 5.51 -10.29 -5.50
N HIS A 645 4.94 -9.55 -4.56
CA HIS A 645 5.61 -8.68 -3.59
C HIS A 645 4.99 -8.86 -2.19
N TRP A 646 5.58 -8.30 -1.14
CA TRP A 646 5.06 -8.40 0.23
C TRP A 646 3.66 -7.82 0.36
N GLY A 647 3.44 -6.64 -0.22
CA GLY A 647 2.13 -5.97 -0.19
C GLY A 647 1.72 -5.67 1.24
N ASP A 648 0.51 -6.08 1.63
CA ASP A 648 -0.04 -5.85 2.96
C ASP A 648 0.29 -6.99 3.95
N ASN A 649 1.24 -7.88 3.62
CA ASN A 649 1.56 -9.07 4.42
C ASN A 649 2.87 -8.98 5.21
N LEU A 650 3.69 -7.95 5.01
CA LEU A 650 5.04 -7.89 5.60
C LEU A 650 5.00 -7.95 7.14
N ASP A 651 4.14 -7.17 7.79
CA ASP A 651 4.07 -7.12 9.25
C ASP A 651 3.48 -8.41 9.85
N ILE A 652 2.55 -9.06 9.14
CA ILE A 652 2.05 -10.40 9.52
C ILE A 652 3.17 -11.44 9.41
N ALA A 653 4.00 -11.35 8.35
CA ALA A 653 5.15 -12.22 8.17
C ALA A 653 6.23 -11.99 9.24
N ARG A 654 6.45 -10.75 9.66
CA ARG A 654 7.34 -10.43 10.80
C ARG A 654 6.86 -11.08 12.08
N GLU A 655 5.56 -11.02 12.37
CA GLU A 655 4.97 -11.70 13.53
C GLU A 655 5.16 -13.22 13.46
N LEU A 656 4.91 -13.84 12.30
CA LEU A 656 5.12 -15.27 12.10
C LEU A 656 6.59 -15.67 12.29
N VAL A 657 7.53 -14.86 11.80
CA VAL A 657 8.97 -15.11 11.96
C VAL A 657 9.42 -14.91 13.41
N ALA A 658 8.86 -13.95 14.13
CA ALA A 658 9.14 -13.74 15.55
C ALA A 658 8.73 -14.96 16.42
N ARG A 659 7.75 -15.75 15.97
CA ARG A 659 7.32 -17.00 16.65
C ARG A 659 8.25 -18.19 16.36
N LEU A 660 9.14 -18.10 15.37
CA LEU A 660 10.07 -19.18 15.05
C LEU A 660 11.14 -19.33 16.14
N PRO A 661 11.58 -20.57 16.45
CA PRO A 661 12.71 -20.78 17.36
C PRO A 661 14.01 -20.10 16.91
N ALA A 662 14.21 -19.97 15.60
CA ALA A 662 15.31 -19.24 14.98
C ALA A 662 14.74 -18.24 13.96
N PRO A 663 14.47 -16.99 14.38
CA PRO A 663 13.99 -15.94 13.48
C PRO A 663 15.00 -15.66 12.36
N CYS A 664 14.50 -15.31 11.17
CA CYS A 664 15.32 -14.96 10.01
C CYS A 664 15.01 -13.55 9.51
N ALA A 665 15.93 -12.94 8.76
CA ALA A 665 15.68 -11.64 8.15
C ALA A 665 14.68 -11.79 6.98
N LEU A 666 13.77 -10.81 6.86
CA LEU A 666 12.87 -10.72 5.71
C LEU A 666 13.54 -9.89 4.60
N PRO A 667 13.58 -10.38 3.34
CA PRO A 667 14.14 -9.62 2.22
C PRO A 667 13.25 -8.43 1.84
N ALA A 668 13.85 -7.44 1.17
CA ALA A 668 13.11 -6.38 0.48
C ALA A 668 12.30 -6.93 -0.71
N ASP A 669 11.32 -6.17 -1.22
CA ASP A 669 10.48 -6.57 -2.35
C ASP A 669 11.27 -6.91 -3.63
N ALA A 670 12.43 -6.25 -3.82
CA ALA A 670 13.34 -6.55 -4.93
C ALA A 670 13.88 -7.99 -4.87
N ASP A 671 14.10 -8.51 -3.66
CA ASP A 671 14.76 -9.78 -3.38
C ASP A 671 13.78 -10.91 -3.01
N LEU A 672 12.51 -10.61 -2.76
CA LEU A 672 11.48 -11.58 -2.40
C LEU A 672 11.22 -12.62 -3.51
N GLU A 673 11.38 -13.90 -3.17
CA GLU A 673 10.99 -15.04 -3.99
C GLU A 673 10.07 -15.96 -3.20
N PHE A 674 9.00 -16.42 -3.83
CA PHE A 674 8.04 -17.36 -3.26
C PHE A 674 7.18 -18.00 -4.37
N PRO A 675 6.56 -19.17 -4.10
CA PRO A 675 5.65 -19.80 -5.03
C PRO A 675 4.32 -19.03 -5.08
N VAL A 676 4.17 -18.09 -6.01
CA VAL A 676 2.93 -17.32 -6.22
C VAL A 676 1.79 -18.27 -6.59
N GLY A 677 0.76 -18.34 -5.77
CA GLY A 677 -0.32 -19.32 -5.84
C GLY A 677 -0.10 -20.56 -4.98
N SER A 678 0.88 -20.57 -4.06
CA SER A 678 1.11 -21.60 -3.04
C SER A 678 1.17 -23.08 -3.51
N MET A 679 1.39 -23.32 -4.80
CA MET A 679 1.58 -24.65 -5.39
C MET A 679 3.05 -24.88 -5.75
N PHE A 680 3.64 -25.97 -5.26
CA PHE A 680 5.08 -26.23 -5.43
C PHE A 680 5.46 -27.66 -5.06
N TRP A 681 6.61 -28.09 -5.56
CA TRP A 681 7.38 -29.20 -4.98
C TRP A 681 8.36 -28.65 -3.95
N ALA A 682 8.56 -29.34 -2.83
CA ALA A 682 9.54 -28.94 -1.84
C ALA A 682 10.17 -30.13 -1.13
N ARG A 683 11.42 -29.97 -0.69
CA ARG A 683 11.97 -30.80 0.38
C ARG A 683 11.14 -30.53 1.63
N ARG A 684 10.66 -31.56 2.31
CA ARG A 684 9.88 -31.39 3.54
C ARG A 684 10.63 -30.58 4.60
N LEU A 685 11.95 -30.69 4.65
CA LEU A 685 12.79 -29.96 5.60
C LEU A 685 12.65 -28.42 5.48
N VAL A 686 12.42 -27.87 4.29
CA VAL A 686 12.28 -26.40 4.13
C VAL A 686 10.94 -25.88 4.68
N LEU A 687 9.96 -26.77 4.85
CA LEU A 687 8.67 -26.45 5.47
C LEU A 687 8.69 -26.65 6.99
N GLN A 688 9.72 -27.29 7.54
CA GLN A 688 9.83 -27.63 8.96
C GLN A 688 9.67 -26.42 9.89
N PRO A 689 10.22 -25.22 9.60
CA PRO A 689 10.03 -24.06 10.45
C PRO A 689 8.56 -23.67 10.60
N LEU A 690 7.78 -23.69 9.51
CA LEU A 690 6.34 -23.37 9.54
C LEU A 690 5.53 -24.47 10.24
N LEU A 691 5.85 -25.74 9.99
CA LEU A 691 5.19 -26.86 10.67
C LEU A 691 5.44 -26.82 12.19
N GLY A 692 6.64 -26.40 12.60
CA GLY A 692 7.03 -26.26 14.01
C GLY A 692 6.35 -25.11 14.75
N LEU A 693 5.67 -24.18 14.05
CA LEU A 693 4.91 -23.10 14.70
C LEU A 693 3.65 -23.60 15.41
N GLY A 694 3.16 -24.80 15.09
CA GLY A 694 1.95 -25.35 15.71
C GLY A 694 0.67 -24.57 15.36
N LEU A 695 0.63 -23.94 14.18
CA LEU A 695 -0.52 -23.15 13.74
C LEU A 695 -1.77 -24.04 13.61
N ASN A 696 -2.86 -23.60 14.25
CA ASN A 696 -4.21 -24.13 14.08
C ASN A 696 -5.15 -23.13 13.37
N SER A 697 -6.39 -23.53 13.12
CA SER A 697 -7.40 -22.73 12.41
C SER A 697 -7.73 -21.39 13.07
N GLY A 698 -7.60 -21.28 14.39
CA GLY A 698 -7.84 -20.04 15.16
C GLY A 698 -6.86 -18.92 14.82
N HIS A 699 -5.69 -19.24 14.27
CA HIS A 699 -4.69 -18.24 13.85
C HIS A 699 -5.04 -17.52 12.54
N PHE A 700 -6.00 -18.03 11.78
CA PHE A 700 -6.43 -17.46 10.52
C PHE A 700 -7.79 -16.81 10.70
N PRO A 701 -8.11 -15.65 10.10
CA PRO A 701 -9.47 -15.10 10.17
C PRO A 701 -10.50 -16.03 9.50
N PRO A 702 -11.80 -15.91 9.81
CA PRO A 702 -12.87 -16.54 9.03
C PRO A 702 -12.82 -16.07 7.57
N GLU A 703 -13.09 -16.94 6.59
CA GLU A 703 -13.10 -16.55 5.18
C GLU A 703 -14.37 -15.74 4.85
N THR A 704 -14.23 -14.45 4.54
CA THR A 704 -15.32 -13.53 4.16
C THR A 704 -15.07 -12.87 2.80
N GLY A 705 -14.11 -13.38 2.03
CA GLY A 705 -13.77 -12.88 0.69
C GLY A 705 -12.46 -12.09 0.62
N GLN A 706 -11.64 -12.09 1.67
CA GLN A 706 -10.41 -11.31 1.77
C GLN A 706 -9.41 -11.68 0.67
N VAL A 707 -9.00 -10.74 -0.17
CA VAL A 707 -8.13 -11.04 -1.33
C VAL A 707 -6.63 -11.04 -1.03
N ASP A 708 -6.21 -10.41 0.08
CA ASP A 708 -4.82 -10.31 0.55
C ASP A 708 -4.80 -10.01 2.07
N ALA A 709 -3.64 -9.73 2.67
CA ALA A 709 -3.49 -9.29 4.07
C ALA A 709 -3.97 -10.29 5.13
N THR A 710 -3.67 -11.57 4.94
CA THR A 710 -4.00 -12.61 5.92
C THR A 710 -2.78 -13.46 6.25
N PRO A 711 -2.80 -14.19 7.38
CA PRO A 711 -1.73 -15.15 7.72
C PRO A 711 -1.47 -16.17 6.61
N ALA A 712 -2.49 -16.59 5.83
CA ALA A 712 -2.30 -17.49 4.70
C ALA A 712 -1.42 -16.86 3.60
N HIS A 713 -1.69 -15.61 3.22
CA HIS A 713 -0.92 -14.88 2.22
C HIS A 713 0.50 -14.51 2.72
N ALA A 714 0.66 -14.25 4.02
CA ALA A 714 1.96 -14.08 4.64
C ALA A 714 2.79 -15.37 4.61
N ILE A 715 2.19 -16.51 4.98
CA ILE A 715 2.85 -17.83 4.92
C ILE A 715 3.22 -18.20 3.49
N GLU A 716 2.36 -17.91 2.51
CA GLU A 716 2.65 -18.13 1.09
C GLU A 716 3.99 -17.47 0.69
N ARG A 717 4.21 -16.22 1.10
CA ARG A 717 5.46 -15.48 0.85
C ARG A 717 6.63 -16.07 1.65
N LEU A 718 6.37 -16.51 2.88
CA LEU A 718 7.39 -17.12 3.74
C LEU A 718 7.91 -18.46 3.22
N PHE A 719 7.18 -19.18 2.35
CA PHE A 719 7.67 -20.44 1.78
C PHE A 719 9.03 -20.28 1.10
N GLY A 720 9.20 -19.26 0.26
CA GLY A 720 10.47 -19.02 -0.41
C GLY A 720 11.52 -18.37 0.50
N VAL A 721 11.11 -17.48 1.41
CA VAL A 721 12.00 -16.87 2.42
C VAL A 721 12.63 -17.94 3.30
N LEU A 722 11.85 -18.88 3.81
CA LEU A 722 12.35 -19.94 4.68
C LEU A 722 13.15 -20.99 3.91
N CYS A 723 12.82 -21.25 2.65
CA CYS A 723 13.69 -22.02 1.76
C CYS A 723 15.09 -21.40 1.72
N GLN A 724 15.19 -20.09 1.44
CA GLN A 724 16.46 -19.37 1.39
C GLN A 724 17.16 -19.32 2.76
N ALA A 725 16.44 -19.02 3.83
CA ALA A 725 16.99 -18.96 5.19
C ALA A 725 17.55 -20.31 5.67
N SER A 726 17.02 -21.43 5.15
CA SER A 726 17.54 -22.78 5.41
C SER A 726 18.76 -23.16 4.56
N GLY A 727 19.34 -22.21 3.81
CA GLY A 727 20.47 -22.47 2.90
C GLY A 727 20.08 -23.16 1.60
N HIS A 728 18.79 -23.23 1.27
CA HIS A 728 18.30 -23.86 0.05
C HIS A 728 17.82 -22.83 -0.98
N ARG A 729 17.71 -23.27 -2.23
CA ARG A 729 17.30 -22.45 -3.37
C ARG A 729 15.94 -22.87 -3.87
N MET A 730 15.20 -21.89 -4.37
CA MET A 730 13.96 -22.08 -5.11
C MET A 730 14.22 -21.84 -6.59
N ILE A 731 13.60 -22.64 -7.46
CA ILE A 731 13.54 -22.35 -8.90
C ILE A 731 12.09 -22.34 -9.38
N ARG A 732 11.85 -21.60 -10.46
CA ARG A 732 10.60 -21.68 -11.23
C ARG A 732 10.80 -22.57 -12.43
N VAL A 733 9.77 -23.32 -12.81
CA VAL A 733 9.79 -24.22 -13.97
C VAL A 733 8.61 -24.00 -14.90
N ALA A 734 8.81 -24.32 -16.18
CA ALA A 734 7.76 -24.48 -17.17
C ALA A 734 8.06 -25.73 -18.03
N PRO A 735 7.05 -26.39 -18.61
CA PRO A 735 7.26 -27.58 -19.44
C PRO A 735 8.10 -27.28 -20.68
N ALA A 736 8.67 -28.32 -21.30
CA ALA A 736 9.42 -28.19 -22.55
C ALA A 736 8.60 -27.57 -23.69
N SER A 737 7.27 -27.72 -23.67
CA SER A 737 6.35 -27.13 -24.64
C SER A 737 6.09 -25.64 -24.43
N SER A 738 6.46 -25.06 -23.28
CA SER A 738 6.21 -23.65 -22.99
C SER A 738 7.02 -22.74 -23.90
N THR A 739 6.36 -21.71 -24.43
CA THR A 739 6.98 -20.62 -25.20
C THR A 739 6.94 -19.28 -24.47
N GLN A 740 6.54 -19.27 -23.19
CA GLN A 740 6.41 -18.05 -22.40
C GLN A 740 7.79 -17.48 -22.04
N HIS A 741 7.95 -16.16 -22.14
CA HIS A 741 9.14 -15.43 -21.72
C HIS A 741 10.48 -16.03 -22.22
N LYS A 742 10.57 -16.40 -23.50
CA LYS A 742 11.77 -17.05 -24.10
C LYS A 742 13.10 -16.37 -23.75
N SER A 743 13.14 -15.04 -23.70
CA SER A 743 14.35 -14.28 -23.35
C SER A 743 14.79 -14.38 -21.88
N ARG A 744 13.91 -14.89 -21.00
CA ARG A 744 14.15 -15.10 -19.56
C ARG A 744 14.26 -16.58 -19.21
N GLN A 745 14.22 -17.46 -20.19
CA GLN A 745 14.21 -18.90 -20.02
C GLN A 745 15.64 -19.43 -19.87
N ILE A 746 15.88 -20.24 -18.83
CA ILE A 746 17.11 -20.98 -18.64
C ILE A 746 16.93 -22.35 -19.31
N ALA A 747 17.84 -22.68 -20.23
CA ALA A 747 17.85 -23.96 -20.92
C ALA A 747 19.00 -24.84 -20.38
N ALA A 748 18.68 -26.08 -20.05
CA ALA A 748 19.64 -27.08 -19.59
C ALA A 748 19.41 -28.41 -20.32
N ARG A 749 20.45 -29.24 -20.41
CA ARG A 749 20.36 -30.60 -20.96
C ARG A 749 20.67 -31.66 -19.90
N ARG A 750 21.38 -31.27 -18.85
CA ARG A 750 21.78 -32.12 -17.72
C ARG A 750 21.50 -31.39 -16.41
N ASN A 751 21.30 -32.15 -15.33
CA ASN A 751 21.08 -31.55 -14.01
C ASN A 751 22.30 -30.75 -13.52
N GLU A 752 23.51 -31.13 -13.96
CA GLU A 752 24.74 -30.38 -13.72
C GLU A 752 24.69 -28.95 -14.29
N ASP A 753 24.08 -28.76 -15.47
CA ASP A 753 23.94 -27.44 -16.08
C ASP A 753 23.03 -26.54 -15.21
N VAL A 754 21.97 -27.12 -14.62
CA VAL A 754 21.08 -26.41 -13.68
C VAL A 754 21.83 -26.06 -12.40
N ARG A 755 22.63 -26.99 -11.86
CA ARG A 755 23.46 -26.74 -10.67
C ARG A 755 24.45 -25.61 -10.92
N LYS A 756 25.11 -25.59 -12.07
CA LYS A 756 26.03 -24.52 -12.47
C LYS A 756 25.29 -23.18 -12.60
N ALA A 757 24.14 -23.16 -13.27
CA ALA A 757 23.32 -21.95 -13.41
C ALA A 757 22.86 -21.39 -12.05
N LEU A 758 22.55 -22.27 -11.08
CA LEU A 758 22.26 -21.86 -9.70
C LEU A 758 23.49 -21.24 -9.04
N GLN A 759 24.65 -21.90 -9.11
CA GLN A 759 25.91 -21.41 -8.52
C GLN A 759 26.34 -20.05 -9.09
N GLU A 760 26.11 -19.82 -10.37
CA GLU A 760 26.39 -18.56 -11.07
C GLU A 760 25.32 -17.47 -10.85
N GLY A 761 24.24 -17.77 -10.12
CA GLY A 761 23.18 -16.82 -9.82
C GLY A 761 22.29 -16.47 -11.02
N GLN A 762 22.24 -17.30 -12.07
CA GLN A 762 21.47 -17.02 -13.29
C GLN A 762 19.94 -16.96 -13.05
N PHE A 763 19.47 -17.54 -11.95
CA PHE A 763 18.07 -17.48 -11.51
C PHE A 763 17.74 -16.18 -10.76
N GLN A 764 18.76 -15.41 -10.34
CA GLN A 764 18.64 -14.21 -9.50
C GLN A 764 18.97 -12.91 -10.27
N GLN A 765 19.96 -12.94 -11.18
CA GLN A 765 20.17 -11.93 -12.23
C GLN A 765 18.97 -11.91 -13.17
#